data_AF-A0AAJ5ZFN6-F1
#
_entry.id   AF-A0AAJ5ZFN6-F1
#
_cell.length_a   1.000
_cell.length_b   1.000
_cell.length_c   1.000
_cell.angle_alpha   90.00
_cell.angle_beta   90.00
_cell.angle_gamma   90.00
#
_symmetry.space_group_name_H-M   'P 1'
#
loop_
_entity.id
_entity.type
_entity.pdbx_description
1 polymer ?
#
loop_
_entity_poly.entity_id
_entity_poly.type
_entity_poly.pdbx_seq_one_letter_code
_entity_poly.pdbx_strand_id
1 'polypeptide(L)'
;MRRPSLIALIAVTVLFVGAALPAQAADPIGENGVMVILLDEGASPVQRDLDSAETVALTMARGTTAGTIGVALYGVKTSEIVTAESGTAGIRLVDDELTSLRSLDIGPARSDQFAALTDSFSFLSRIDAAPGSRVAFVTSGRILGESENTRERLRSVADLFASEGWVIDVVALPSTEPILRELMSGLSTSSDGVFYDTGTAAGVEALFENYSQLSLENAMNVEMHENSAAVVTLDIAPHTNEFSTVFIRQNEGVDVAVFSPNGTRAAAVMENVDIRETPSAVIVKIVSPVPGKWTLQGVGPASKLVASVDIENPLELRLIEQPPLPVGETAVIEAAAFNGDSAQLLSGAEIIATISKASGTTEVVVLNDAGETGDKFANDGIYSVQLSAPKSQGINSVALQLSWADYAATLRSETAYRSEAFPTLSLVEVNDVETTVGKYATVARVQVRVGDYPYLTSPADIDAILTGPGGKVQAIVLTVDEPEPGMAWEFDIVAIVPESGAYEVEVMLDSIFEGRAYTRTAPIATSSATVSAEPSLILGVPVWIFAVVGAVLVAIAGFTLWIGRKTSPFGYIVDDADRVVVDFSRLNRSILRRLFSKSSVDASEVADLPFEGGVFSFSGDGVKLVHKRAIGDPSMRVNSRPVGRETDMGENVWLGVGGRLLTFQLESRKSVREGSTESGSSIVGDVAPAPSPAD
;
A
#
# COMPACT_ATOMS: atom_id res chain seq x y z
N MET A 1 36.21 -25.49 0.44
CA MET A 1 35.31 -26.65 0.23
C MET A 1 33.90 -26.23 0.61
N ARG A 2 32.94 -26.39 -0.32
CA ARG A 2 31.47 -26.33 -0.16
C ARG A 2 30.85 -25.00 0.31
N ARG A 3 30.40 -24.20 -0.68
CA ARG A 3 29.18 -23.38 -0.57
C ARG A 3 27.96 -24.31 -0.66
N PRO A 4 26.84 -23.92 -0.06
CA PRO A 4 25.64 -23.78 -0.88
C PRO A 4 24.96 -22.43 -0.64
N SER A 5 24.90 -21.65 -1.70
CA SER A 5 23.90 -20.62 -1.93
C SER A 5 22.63 -21.31 -2.43
N LEU A 6 21.51 -21.18 -1.71
CA LEU A 6 20.20 -21.49 -2.25
C LEU A 6 19.24 -20.40 -1.77
N ILE A 7 19.18 -19.33 -2.55
CA ILE A 7 18.07 -18.38 -2.52
C ILE A 7 16.85 -19.17 -3.01
N ALA A 8 15.91 -19.42 -2.10
CA ALA A 8 14.62 -19.98 -2.44
C ALA A 8 13.80 -18.90 -3.17
N LEU A 9 13.94 -18.86 -4.48
CA LEU A 9 13.01 -18.17 -5.37
C LEU A 9 11.67 -18.93 -5.25
N ILE A 10 10.75 -18.42 -4.43
CA ILE A 10 9.36 -18.87 -4.44
C ILE A 10 8.77 -18.32 -5.75
N ALA A 11 8.91 -19.11 -6.82
CA ALA A 11 8.12 -18.93 -8.01
C ALA A 11 6.67 -19.26 -7.62
N VAL A 12 5.86 -18.21 -7.45
CA VAL A 12 4.41 -18.33 -7.44
C VAL A 12 4.01 -18.78 -8.84
N THR A 13 3.92 -20.09 -9.02
CA THR A 13 3.25 -20.68 -10.17
C THR A 13 1.77 -20.33 -10.01
N VAL A 14 1.36 -19.21 -10.61
CA VAL A 14 -0.05 -18.95 -10.90
C VAL A 14 -0.47 -20.09 -11.82
N LEU A 15 -1.11 -21.08 -11.21
CA LEU A 15 -1.80 -22.14 -11.91
C LEU A 15 -2.98 -21.45 -12.58
N PHE A 16 -2.75 -20.90 -13.77
CA PHE A 16 -3.80 -20.76 -14.75
C PHE A 16 -4.31 -22.17 -14.99
N VAL A 17 -5.30 -22.57 -14.18
CA VAL A 17 -6.35 -23.44 -14.69
C VAL A 17 -6.95 -22.59 -15.80
N GLY A 18 -6.42 -22.75 -16.99
CA GLY A 18 -7.17 -22.47 -18.19
C GLY A 18 -8.40 -23.33 -18.06
N ALA A 19 -9.47 -22.75 -17.51
CA ALA A 19 -10.76 -22.95 -18.12
C ALA A 19 -10.47 -22.79 -19.60
N ALA A 20 -10.54 -23.90 -20.32
CA ALA A 20 -10.73 -23.82 -21.74
C ALA A 20 -11.97 -22.95 -21.87
N LEU A 21 -11.76 -21.64 -22.06
CA LEU A 21 -12.69 -20.84 -22.83
C LEU A 21 -12.98 -21.74 -24.02
N PRO A 22 -14.24 -22.08 -24.31
CA PRO A 22 -14.54 -22.64 -25.62
C PRO A 22 -13.97 -21.60 -26.57
N ALA A 23 -12.83 -21.90 -27.17
CA ALA A 23 -12.38 -21.17 -28.32
C ALA A 23 -13.58 -21.30 -29.24
N GLN A 24 -14.32 -20.20 -29.45
CA GLN A 24 -15.19 -20.09 -30.59
C GLN A 24 -14.30 -20.53 -31.74
N ALA A 25 -14.57 -21.74 -32.24
CA ALA A 25 -13.74 -22.36 -33.23
C ALA A 25 -13.66 -21.35 -34.37
N ALA A 26 -12.45 -20.90 -34.69
CA ALA A 26 -12.21 -20.12 -35.88
C ALA A 26 -12.95 -20.84 -37.01
N ASP A 27 -13.92 -20.14 -37.57
CA ASP A 27 -14.89 -20.63 -38.53
C ASP A 27 -14.22 -21.53 -39.59
N PRO A 28 -14.46 -22.86 -39.56
CA PRO A 28 -13.58 -23.80 -40.23
C PRO A 28 -13.74 -23.82 -41.75
N ILE A 29 -14.79 -23.19 -42.31
CA ILE A 29 -15.01 -23.14 -43.77
C ILE A 29 -14.45 -21.86 -44.38
N GLY A 30 -14.75 -20.70 -43.76
CA GLY A 30 -14.39 -19.37 -44.23
C GLY A 30 -15.00 -18.99 -45.59
N GLU A 31 -14.95 -17.70 -45.95
CA GLU A 31 -15.56 -17.18 -47.19
C GLU A 31 -15.00 -17.81 -48.48
N ASN A 32 -13.82 -18.44 -48.42
CA ASN A 32 -13.20 -19.12 -49.56
C ASN A 32 -13.54 -20.62 -49.66
N GLY A 33 -14.21 -21.17 -48.65
CA GLY A 33 -14.57 -22.58 -48.62
C GLY A 33 -15.90 -22.88 -49.33
N VAL A 34 -16.14 -24.17 -49.57
CA VAL A 34 -17.35 -24.69 -50.23
C VAL A 34 -18.09 -25.63 -49.28
N MET A 35 -19.40 -25.48 -49.17
CA MET A 35 -20.29 -26.42 -48.48
C MET A 35 -21.10 -27.21 -49.51
N VAL A 36 -20.96 -28.54 -49.54
CA VAL A 36 -21.76 -29.41 -50.41
C VAL A 36 -22.78 -30.18 -49.57
N ILE A 37 -24.07 -29.99 -49.81
CA ILE A 37 -25.16 -30.71 -49.14
C ILE A 37 -25.62 -31.85 -50.04
N LEU A 38 -25.40 -33.09 -49.58
CA LEU A 38 -25.84 -34.31 -50.26
C LEU A 38 -27.09 -34.83 -49.57
N LEU A 39 -28.20 -34.94 -50.32
CA LEU A 39 -29.51 -35.35 -49.81
C LEU A 39 -29.89 -36.73 -50.33
N ASP A 40 -30.09 -37.69 -49.42
CA ASP A 40 -30.51 -39.04 -49.75
C ASP A 40 -31.97 -39.09 -50.26
N GLU A 41 -32.16 -39.46 -51.52
CA GLU A 41 -33.49 -39.74 -52.10
C GLU A 41 -34.23 -40.85 -51.34
N GLY A 42 -33.48 -41.72 -50.66
CA GLY A 42 -33.99 -42.73 -49.76
C GLY A 42 -34.71 -42.15 -48.55
N ALA A 43 -34.67 -40.85 -48.27
CA ALA A 43 -35.51 -40.19 -47.26
C ALA A 43 -37.00 -40.13 -47.66
N SER A 44 -37.29 -40.00 -48.96
CA SER A 44 -38.65 -39.76 -49.47
C SER A 44 -39.74 -40.75 -49.04
N PRO A 45 -39.49 -42.06 -48.81
CA PRO A 45 -40.53 -42.99 -48.37
C PRO A 45 -40.98 -42.77 -46.92
N VAL A 46 -40.25 -41.99 -46.12
CA VAL A 46 -40.51 -41.80 -44.69
C VAL A 46 -40.66 -40.30 -44.41
N GLN A 47 -41.88 -39.83 -44.13
CA GLN A 47 -42.15 -38.39 -43.91
C GLN A 47 -41.24 -37.77 -42.85
N ARG A 48 -40.98 -38.50 -41.75
CA ARG A 48 -40.09 -38.03 -40.68
C ARG A 48 -38.64 -37.84 -41.14
N ASP A 49 -38.16 -38.65 -42.08
CA ASP A 49 -36.83 -38.49 -42.66
C ASP A 49 -36.78 -37.27 -43.59
N LEU A 50 -37.83 -37.04 -44.39
CA LEU A 50 -37.96 -35.84 -45.23
C LEU A 50 -37.96 -34.56 -44.39
N ASP A 51 -38.76 -34.52 -43.33
CA ASP A 51 -38.89 -33.36 -42.45
C ASP A 51 -37.57 -33.03 -41.74
N SER A 52 -36.84 -34.07 -41.31
CA SER A 52 -35.49 -33.93 -40.75
C SER A 52 -34.47 -33.50 -41.82
N ALA A 53 -34.49 -34.07 -43.02
CA ALA A 53 -33.57 -33.71 -44.10
C ALA A 53 -33.74 -32.24 -44.51
N GLU A 54 -34.98 -31.76 -44.62
CA GLU A 54 -35.28 -30.36 -44.89
C GLU A 54 -34.80 -29.44 -43.77
N THR A 55 -35.13 -29.78 -42.52
CA THR A 55 -34.70 -29.00 -41.35
C THR A 55 -33.19 -28.86 -41.32
N VAL A 56 -32.46 -29.94 -41.58
CA VAL A 56 -31.00 -29.95 -41.63
C VAL A 56 -30.47 -29.08 -42.75
N ALA A 57 -30.91 -29.34 -43.98
CA ALA A 57 -30.38 -28.68 -45.16
C ALA A 57 -30.61 -27.17 -45.12
N LEU A 58 -31.81 -26.73 -44.73
CA LEU A 58 -32.11 -25.30 -44.58
C LEU A 58 -31.32 -24.66 -43.44
N THR A 59 -31.13 -25.36 -42.33
CA THR A 59 -30.33 -24.84 -41.19
C THR A 59 -28.86 -24.67 -41.59
N MET A 60 -28.27 -25.67 -42.24
CA MET A 60 -26.89 -25.59 -42.73
C MET A 60 -26.73 -24.51 -43.80
N ALA A 61 -27.67 -24.39 -44.74
CA ALA A 61 -27.62 -23.39 -45.80
C ALA A 61 -27.75 -21.95 -45.30
N ARG A 62 -28.55 -21.73 -44.25
CA ARG A 62 -28.71 -20.41 -43.61
C ARG A 62 -27.54 -20.05 -42.70
N GLY A 63 -26.92 -21.06 -42.11
CA GLY A 63 -25.88 -20.93 -41.09
C GLY A 63 -24.44 -21.01 -41.58
N THR A 64 -24.24 -21.48 -42.81
CA THR A 64 -22.88 -21.63 -43.35
C THR A 64 -22.23 -20.30 -43.68
N THR A 65 -20.94 -20.25 -43.44
CA THR A 65 -20.01 -19.15 -43.73
C THR A 65 -19.21 -19.37 -45.00
N ALA A 66 -19.37 -20.53 -45.65
CA ALA A 66 -18.80 -20.84 -46.94
C ALA A 66 -19.15 -19.77 -47.97
N GLY A 67 -18.30 -19.48 -48.94
CA GLY A 67 -18.65 -18.56 -50.03
C GLY A 67 -19.60 -19.19 -51.05
N THR A 68 -19.58 -20.51 -51.19
CA THR A 68 -20.39 -21.26 -52.17
C THR A 68 -21.10 -22.44 -51.51
N ILE A 69 -22.37 -22.62 -51.86
CA ILE A 69 -23.17 -23.81 -51.52
C ILE A 69 -23.35 -24.65 -52.79
N GLY A 70 -22.99 -25.93 -52.69
CA GLY A 70 -23.34 -26.98 -53.64
C GLY A 70 -24.43 -27.88 -53.08
N VAL A 71 -25.33 -28.37 -53.92
CA VAL A 71 -26.37 -29.32 -53.51
C VAL A 71 -26.50 -30.43 -54.55
N ALA A 72 -26.73 -31.66 -54.10
CA ALA A 72 -27.13 -32.75 -54.97
C ALA A 72 -28.04 -33.75 -54.25
N LEU A 73 -29.04 -34.26 -54.97
CA LEU A 73 -29.78 -35.45 -54.58
C LEU A 73 -29.00 -36.71 -54.96
N TYR A 74 -29.04 -37.74 -54.12
CA TYR A 74 -28.45 -39.03 -54.44
C TYR A 74 -29.35 -40.19 -54.05
N GLY A 75 -29.47 -41.15 -54.96
CA GLY A 75 -30.22 -42.38 -54.79
C GLY A 75 -29.41 -43.57 -55.26
N VAL A 76 -29.94 -44.33 -56.23
CA VAL A 76 -29.13 -45.34 -56.97
C VAL A 76 -28.07 -44.67 -57.86
N LYS A 77 -28.26 -43.40 -58.20
CA LYS A 77 -27.30 -42.53 -58.87
C LYS A 77 -27.25 -41.18 -58.16
N THR A 78 -26.13 -40.50 -58.24
CA THR A 78 -25.98 -39.11 -57.80
C THR A 78 -26.40 -38.18 -58.92
N SER A 79 -27.19 -37.16 -58.61
CA SER A 79 -27.45 -36.04 -59.51
C SER A 79 -26.20 -35.13 -59.61
N GLU A 80 -26.16 -34.27 -60.63
CA GLU A 80 -25.07 -33.31 -60.75
C GLU A 80 -25.10 -32.32 -59.58
N ILE A 81 -23.93 -32.03 -59.00
CA ILE A 81 -23.81 -31.00 -57.94
C ILE A 81 -23.98 -29.63 -58.58
N VAL A 82 -25.12 -29.02 -58.30
CA VAL A 82 -25.45 -27.64 -58.68
C VAL A 82 -24.94 -26.69 -57.60
N THR A 83 -24.50 -25.49 -57.98
CA THR A 83 -23.87 -24.53 -57.06
C THR A 83 -24.48 -23.14 -57.16
N ALA A 84 -24.43 -22.40 -56.06
CA ALA A 84 -24.77 -20.99 -55.98
C ALA A 84 -23.90 -20.31 -54.92
N GLU A 85 -23.77 -18.98 -55.01
CA GLU A 85 -23.22 -18.19 -53.91
C GLU A 85 -24.07 -18.36 -52.65
N SER A 86 -23.42 -18.42 -51.50
CA SER A 86 -24.09 -18.52 -50.20
C SER A 86 -25.00 -17.32 -49.90
N GLY A 87 -25.86 -17.45 -48.90
CA GLY A 87 -26.91 -16.47 -48.61
C GLY A 87 -28.19 -16.77 -49.40
N THR A 88 -28.90 -15.75 -49.87
CA THR A 88 -30.24 -15.92 -50.47
C THR A 88 -30.24 -16.84 -51.70
N ALA A 89 -29.20 -16.80 -52.53
CA ALA A 89 -29.12 -17.64 -53.73
C ALA A 89 -28.91 -19.11 -53.36
N GLY A 90 -27.98 -19.42 -52.47
CA GLY A 90 -27.74 -20.76 -51.95
C GLY A 90 -28.91 -21.34 -51.16
N ILE A 91 -29.59 -20.53 -50.33
CA ILE A 91 -30.80 -20.98 -49.61
C ILE A 91 -31.89 -21.38 -50.59
N ARG A 92 -32.11 -20.57 -51.65
CA ARG A 92 -33.09 -20.89 -52.70
C ARG A 92 -32.70 -22.14 -53.49
N LEU A 93 -31.42 -22.34 -53.78
CA LEU A 93 -30.93 -23.56 -54.43
C LEU A 93 -31.27 -24.81 -53.60
N VAL A 94 -31.03 -24.76 -52.29
CA VAL A 94 -31.34 -25.85 -51.37
C VAL A 94 -32.85 -26.11 -51.33
N ASP A 95 -33.66 -25.06 -51.30
CA ASP A 95 -35.14 -25.14 -51.32
C ASP A 95 -35.67 -25.78 -52.63
N ASP A 96 -35.09 -25.41 -53.78
CA ASP A 96 -35.43 -25.97 -55.10
C ASP A 96 -35.13 -27.50 -55.14
N GLU A 97 -33.99 -27.94 -54.60
CA GLU A 97 -33.62 -29.36 -54.53
C GLU A 97 -34.46 -30.14 -53.51
N LEU A 98 -34.81 -29.54 -52.37
CA LEU A 98 -35.72 -30.14 -51.39
C LEU A 98 -37.13 -30.31 -51.96
N THR A 99 -37.60 -29.35 -52.76
CA THR A 99 -38.87 -29.46 -53.49
C THR A 99 -38.84 -30.64 -54.45
N SER A 100 -37.72 -30.83 -55.15
CA SER A 100 -37.50 -31.97 -56.04
C SER A 100 -37.51 -33.30 -55.27
N LEU A 101 -36.83 -33.37 -54.12
CA LEU A 101 -36.82 -34.53 -53.23
C LEU A 101 -38.23 -34.89 -52.71
N ARG A 102 -39.03 -33.89 -52.31
CA ARG A 102 -40.43 -34.07 -51.86
C ARG A 102 -41.36 -34.53 -52.98
N SER A 103 -41.05 -34.22 -54.23
CA SER A 103 -41.86 -34.61 -55.39
C SER A 103 -41.65 -36.06 -55.85
N LEU A 104 -40.70 -36.79 -55.25
CA LEU A 104 -40.47 -38.21 -55.56
C LEU A 104 -41.63 -39.06 -55.03
N ASP A 105 -42.42 -39.65 -55.94
CA ASP A 105 -43.55 -40.53 -55.59
C ASP A 105 -43.12 -41.68 -54.66
N ILE A 106 -42.00 -42.36 -54.97
CA ILE A 106 -41.33 -43.34 -54.11
C ILE A 106 -39.83 -43.31 -54.48
N GLY A 107 -38.98 -42.75 -53.62
CA GLY A 107 -37.53 -42.84 -53.78
C GLY A 107 -36.98 -44.25 -53.58
N PRO A 108 -35.68 -44.46 -53.81
CA PRO A 108 -35.08 -45.78 -53.75
C PRO A 108 -35.09 -46.33 -52.31
N ALA A 109 -35.34 -47.63 -52.18
CA ALA A 109 -35.28 -48.30 -50.87
C ALA A 109 -33.87 -48.32 -50.27
N ARG A 110 -32.83 -48.17 -51.11
CA ARG A 110 -31.41 -48.11 -50.76
C ARG A 110 -30.67 -47.22 -51.75
N SER A 111 -29.73 -46.44 -51.27
CA SER A 111 -28.96 -45.47 -52.06
C SER A 111 -27.49 -45.85 -52.13
N ASP A 112 -26.75 -45.32 -53.10
CA ASP A 112 -25.31 -45.56 -53.26
C ASP A 112 -24.50 -44.42 -52.59
N GLN A 113 -24.33 -44.55 -51.27
CA GLN A 113 -23.59 -43.59 -50.45
C GLN A 113 -22.13 -43.46 -50.87
N PHE A 114 -21.53 -44.56 -51.37
CA PHE A 114 -20.15 -44.54 -51.81
C PHE A 114 -20.00 -43.70 -53.08
N ALA A 115 -20.88 -43.91 -54.08
CA ALA A 115 -20.88 -43.10 -55.30
C ALA A 115 -21.06 -41.61 -54.98
N ALA A 116 -22.03 -41.26 -54.14
CA ALA A 116 -22.29 -39.87 -53.74
C ALA A 116 -21.06 -39.19 -53.13
N LEU A 117 -20.37 -39.85 -52.19
CA LEU A 117 -19.15 -39.31 -51.60
C LEU A 117 -18.01 -39.20 -52.63
N THR A 118 -17.83 -40.19 -53.52
CA THR A 118 -16.79 -40.10 -54.57
C THR A 118 -17.06 -39.03 -55.62
N ASP A 119 -18.34 -38.78 -55.94
CA ASP A 119 -18.75 -37.72 -56.85
C ASP A 119 -18.52 -36.35 -56.23
N SER A 120 -18.81 -36.20 -54.92
CA SER A 120 -18.52 -34.97 -54.18
C SER A 120 -17.01 -34.71 -54.04
N PHE A 121 -16.21 -35.74 -53.77
CA PHE A 121 -14.74 -35.63 -53.78
C PHE A 121 -14.24 -35.15 -55.15
N SER A 122 -14.70 -35.80 -56.22
CA SER A 122 -14.32 -35.44 -57.59
C SER A 122 -14.75 -34.02 -57.97
N PHE A 123 -15.89 -33.55 -57.45
CA PHE A 123 -16.34 -32.17 -57.61
C PHE A 123 -15.41 -31.19 -56.88
N LEU A 124 -15.13 -31.40 -55.59
CA LEU A 124 -14.25 -30.54 -54.80
C LEU A 124 -12.84 -30.47 -55.38
N SER A 125 -12.27 -31.61 -55.82
CA SER A 125 -10.98 -31.64 -56.50
C SER A 125 -10.99 -30.88 -57.83
N ARG A 126 -12.09 -30.93 -58.58
CA ARG A 126 -12.20 -30.25 -59.89
C ARG A 126 -12.23 -28.73 -59.74
N ILE A 127 -12.82 -28.23 -58.66
CA ILE A 127 -12.92 -26.79 -58.38
C ILE A 127 -11.76 -26.27 -57.51
N ASP A 128 -10.81 -27.14 -57.15
CA ASP A 128 -9.69 -26.82 -56.27
C ASP A 128 -10.16 -26.21 -54.93
N ALA A 129 -11.10 -26.90 -54.28
CA ALA A 129 -11.74 -26.41 -53.07
C ALA A 129 -10.71 -26.21 -51.94
N ALA A 130 -10.79 -25.07 -51.24
CA ALA A 130 -9.87 -24.76 -50.16
C ALA A 130 -9.97 -25.78 -49.00
N PRO A 131 -8.85 -26.06 -48.30
CA PRO A 131 -8.90 -26.79 -47.03
C PRO A 131 -9.90 -26.14 -46.06
N GLY A 132 -10.67 -26.95 -45.35
CA GLY A 132 -11.81 -26.52 -44.54
C GLY A 132 -13.17 -26.63 -45.24
N SER A 133 -13.19 -26.86 -46.56
CA SER A 133 -14.43 -27.16 -47.31
C SER A 133 -15.13 -28.41 -46.76
N ARG A 134 -16.45 -28.42 -46.81
CA ARG A 134 -17.29 -29.41 -46.11
C ARG A 134 -18.28 -30.10 -47.03
N VAL A 135 -18.54 -31.37 -46.73
CA VAL A 135 -19.66 -32.13 -47.28
C VAL A 135 -20.61 -32.46 -46.14
N ALA A 136 -21.82 -31.92 -46.19
CA ALA A 136 -22.93 -32.32 -45.34
C ALA A 136 -23.63 -33.53 -45.96
N PHE A 137 -23.36 -34.70 -45.41
CA PHE A 137 -23.84 -35.98 -45.90
C PHE A 137 -25.11 -36.42 -45.16
N VAL A 138 -26.28 -36.10 -45.73
CA VAL A 138 -27.60 -36.38 -45.15
C VAL A 138 -28.12 -37.71 -45.64
N THR A 139 -28.17 -38.71 -44.75
CA THR A 139 -28.38 -40.11 -45.14
C THR A 139 -29.41 -40.83 -44.27
N SER A 140 -30.23 -41.67 -44.91
CA SER A 140 -31.11 -42.65 -44.23
C SER A 140 -30.35 -43.89 -43.75
N GLY A 141 -29.06 -43.98 -44.08
CA GLY A 141 -28.19 -45.12 -43.78
C GLY A 141 -28.52 -46.39 -44.54
N ARG A 142 -29.53 -46.41 -45.41
CA ARG A 142 -29.93 -47.59 -46.19
C ARG A 142 -28.97 -47.79 -47.38
N ILE A 143 -27.92 -48.57 -47.18
CA ILE A 143 -26.84 -48.73 -48.16
C ILE A 143 -27.16 -49.74 -49.27
N LEU A 144 -26.99 -49.33 -50.53
CA LEU A 144 -27.09 -50.18 -51.71
C LEU A 144 -25.85 -51.08 -51.79
N GLY A 145 -26.05 -52.40 -51.95
CA GLY A 145 -24.94 -53.35 -52.00
C GLY A 145 -24.15 -53.43 -50.68
N GLU A 146 -24.82 -53.20 -49.54
CA GLU A 146 -24.24 -53.22 -48.21
C GLU A 146 -23.47 -54.53 -47.93
N SER A 147 -22.20 -54.39 -47.55
CA SER A 147 -21.28 -55.47 -47.19
C SER A 147 -20.11 -54.90 -46.39
N GLU A 148 -19.35 -55.75 -45.68
CA GLU A 148 -18.13 -55.32 -44.98
C GLU A 148 -17.13 -54.59 -45.91
N ASN A 149 -17.02 -55.02 -47.17
CA ASN A 149 -16.17 -54.34 -48.16
C ASN A 149 -16.70 -52.92 -48.47
N THR A 150 -18.01 -52.77 -48.62
CA THR A 150 -18.64 -51.46 -48.87
C THR A 150 -18.42 -50.51 -47.69
N ARG A 151 -18.51 -51.01 -46.44
CA ARG A 151 -18.24 -50.23 -45.22
C ARG A 151 -16.79 -49.77 -45.16
N GLU A 152 -15.84 -50.66 -45.46
CA GLU A 152 -14.42 -50.33 -45.46
C GLU A 152 -14.07 -49.28 -46.53
N ARG A 153 -14.67 -49.41 -47.72
CA ARG A 153 -14.51 -48.42 -48.79
C ARG A 153 -15.03 -47.03 -48.40
N LEU A 154 -16.14 -46.94 -47.67
CA LEU A 154 -16.64 -45.65 -47.17
C LEU A 154 -15.64 -45.01 -46.20
N ARG A 155 -15.04 -45.80 -45.28
CA ARG A 155 -14.00 -45.31 -44.37
C ARG A 155 -12.79 -44.78 -45.15
N SER A 156 -12.32 -45.53 -46.15
CA SER A 156 -11.20 -45.08 -47.00
C SER A 156 -11.51 -43.77 -47.75
N VAL A 157 -12.76 -43.51 -48.11
CA VAL A 157 -13.15 -42.22 -48.70
C VAL A 157 -13.06 -41.10 -47.67
N ALA A 158 -13.50 -41.32 -46.43
CA ALA A 158 -13.34 -40.31 -45.36
C ALA A 158 -11.86 -39.96 -45.12
N ASP A 159 -10.95 -40.95 -45.14
CA ASP A 159 -9.51 -40.71 -45.03
C ASP A 159 -8.95 -39.88 -46.21
N LEU A 160 -9.51 -40.06 -47.41
CA LEU A 160 -9.18 -39.26 -48.59
C LEU A 160 -9.59 -37.79 -48.41
N PHE A 161 -10.79 -37.53 -47.90
CA PHE A 161 -11.22 -36.17 -47.57
C PHE A 161 -10.28 -35.52 -46.55
N ALA A 162 -9.96 -36.24 -45.47
CA ALA A 162 -9.03 -35.78 -44.45
C ALA A 162 -7.65 -35.41 -45.03
N SER A 163 -7.16 -36.19 -45.99
CA SER A 163 -5.85 -35.95 -46.63
C SER A 163 -5.78 -34.67 -47.46
N GLU A 164 -6.92 -34.21 -47.99
CA GLU A 164 -7.06 -32.92 -48.70
C GLU A 164 -7.44 -31.76 -47.75
N GLY A 165 -7.62 -32.05 -46.45
CA GLY A 165 -8.08 -31.08 -45.46
C GLY A 165 -9.57 -30.72 -45.59
N TRP A 166 -10.37 -31.57 -46.23
CA TRP A 166 -11.82 -31.43 -46.31
C TRP A 166 -12.53 -32.29 -45.28
N VAL A 167 -13.73 -31.88 -44.91
CA VAL A 167 -14.48 -32.46 -43.79
C VAL A 167 -15.80 -33.05 -44.26
N ILE A 168 -16.20 -34.20 -43.71
CA ILE A 168 -17.52 -34.79 -43.92
C ILE A 168 -18.32 -34.67 -42.61
N ASP A 169 -19.31 -33.78 -42.61
CA ASP A 169 -20.33 -33.76 -41.57
C ASP A 169 -21.41 -34.77 -41.94
N VAL A 170 -21.67 -35.75 -41.07
CA VAL A 170 -22.64 -36.81 -41.38
C VAL A 170 -23.92 -36.61 -40.57
N VAL A 171 -25.04 -36.57 -41.27
CA VAL A 171 -26.36 -36.39 -40.67
C VAL A 171 -27.15 -37.69 -40.85
N ALA A 172 -27.32 -38.43 -39.75
CA ALA A 172 -28.14 -39.62 -39.75
C ALA A 172 -29.62 -39.23 -39.58
N LEU A 173 -30.45 -39.62 -40.55
CA LEU A 173 -31.89 -39.40 -40.50
C LEU A 173 -32.55 -40.33 -39.46
N PRO A 174 -33.77 -40.00 -38.98
CA PRO A 174 -34.46 -40.75 -37.94
C PRO A 174 -34.60 -42.25 -38.20
N SER A 175 -34.82 -42.68 -39.45
CA SER A 175 -34.95 -44.10 -39.80
C SER A 175 -33.64 -44.89 -39.76
N THR A 176 -32.48 -44.25 -39.59
CA THR A 176 -31.18 -44.92 -39.66
C THR A 176 -31.03 -46.00 -38.59
N GLU A 177 -30.66 -47.21 -38.99
CA GLU A 177 -30.47 -48.34 -38.07
C GLU A 177 -29.27 -48.13 -37.11
N PRO A 178 -29.31 -48.63 -35.86
CA PRO A 178 -28.25 -48.38 -34.88
C PRO A 178 -26.84 -48.77 -35.34
N ILE A 179 -26.68 -49.90 -36.01
CA ILE A 179 -25.36 -50.36 -36.51
C ILE A 179 -24.80 -49.43 -37.60
N LEU A 180 -25.68 -48.80 -38.38
CA LEU A 180 -25.29 -47.87 -39.42
C LEU A 180 -24.98 -46.50 -38.83
N ARG A 181 -25.58 -46.11 -37.71
CA ARG A 181 -25.22 -44.88 -36.98
C ARG A 181 -23.76 -44.91 -36.52
N GLU A 182 -23.29 -46.05 -36.00
CA GLU A 182 -21.87 -46.21 -35.61
C GLU A 182 -20.93 -46.08 -36.82
N LEU A 183 -21.28 -46.70 -37.95
CA LEU A 183 -20.53 -46.53 -39.20
C LEU A 183 -20.50 -45.05 -39.65
N MET A 184 -21.66 -44.39 -39.69
CA MET A 184 -21.79 -42.99 -40.12
C MET A 184 -21.05 -42.03 -39.19
N SER A 185 -21.11 -42.26 -37.88
CA SER A 185 -20.33 -41.52 -36.90
C SER A 185 -18.83 -41.68 -37.15
N GLY A 186 -18.36 -42.91 -37.38
CA GLY A 186 -16.97 -43.18 -37.75
C GLY A 186 -16.52 -42.45 -39.02
N LEU A 187 -17.38 -42.32 -40.03
CA LEU A 187 -17.07 -41.56 -41.25
C LEU A 187 -16.81 -40.08 -40.96
N SER A 188 -17.67 -39.44 -40.17
CA SER A 188 -17.45 -38.05 -39.78
C SER A 188 -16.15 -37.88 -38.99
N THR A 189 -15.91 -38.71 -37.97
CA THR A 189 -14.70 -38.65 -37.15
C THR A 189 -13.41 -38.86 -37.95
N SER A 190 -13.40 -39.77 -38.92
CA SER A 190 -12.24 -39.99 -39.79
C SER A 190 -11.85 -38.77 -40.63
N SER A 191 -12.81 -37.87 -40.90
CA SER A 191 -12.60 -36.64 -41.67
C SER A 191 -12.60 -35.38 -40.80
N ASP A 192 -12.44 -35.52 -39.48
CA ASP A 192 -12.53 -34.42 -38.51
C ASP A 192 -13.89 -33.65 -38.56
N GLY A 193 -14.95 -34.33 -38.99
CA GLY A 193 -16.30 -33.81 -39.08
C GLY A 193 -17.18 -34.14 -37.88
N VAL A 194 -18.42 -33.64 -37.96
CA VAL A 194 -19.42 -33.78 -36.89
C VAL A 194 -20.50 -34.77 -37.30
N PHE A 195 -20.88 -35.64 -36.36
CA PHE A 195 -22.02 -36.55 -36.51
C PHE A 195 -23.28 -35.93 -35.87
N TYR A 196 -24.33 -35.72 -36.66
CA TYR A 196 -25.62 -35.25 -36.18
C TYR A 196 -26.65 -36.38 -36.21
N ASP A 197 -27.09 -36.82 -35.03
CA ASP A 197 -28.18 -37.78 -34.89
C ASP A 197 -29.55 -37.09 -34.80
N THR A 198 -30.18 -36.87 -35.96
CA THR A 198 -31.50 -36.23 -36.04
C THR A 198 -32.66 -37.13 -35.61
N GLY A 199 -32.39 -38.39 -35.26
CA GLY A 199 -33.35 -39.26 -34.57
C GLY A 199 -33.59 -38.86 -33.12
N THR A 200 -32.68 -38.04 -32.55
CA THR A 200 -32.71 -37.54 -31.18
C THR A 200 -32.84 -36.02 -31.16
N ALA A 201 -33.43 -35.46 -30.09
CA ALA A 201 -33.48 -34.00 -29.93
C ALA A 201 -32.08 -33.40 -29.78
N ALA A 202 -31.19 -34.05 -29.01
CA ALA A 202 -29.82 -33.58 -28.80
C ALA A 202 -29.01 -33.44 -30.10
N GLY A 203 -29.15 -34.37 -31.05
CA GLY A 203 -28.47 -34.25 -32.34
C GLY A 203 -29.01 -33.13 -33.22
N VAL A 204 -30.28 -32.75 -33.05
CA VAL A 204 -30.87 -31.56 -33.70
C VAL A 204 -30.43 -30.28 -32.98
N GLU A 205 -30.35 -30.27 -31.64
CA GLU A 205 -29.80 -29.15 -30.86
C GLU A 205 -28.36 -28.83 -31.28
N ALA A 206 -27.49 -29.84 -31.33
CA ALA A 206 -26.10 -29.69 -31.75
C ALA A 206 -25.96 -29.09 -33.17
N LEU A 207 -26.89 -29.40 -34.07
CA LEU A 207 -26.94 -28.79 -35.40
C LEU A 207 -27.18 -27.27 -35.30
N PHE A 208 -28.15 -26.86 -34.49
CA PHE A 208 -28.46 -25.44 -34.30
C PHE A 208 -27.35 -24.69 -33.55
N GLU A 209 -26.71 -25.30 -32.56
CA GLU A 209 -25.54 -24.71 -31.89
C GLU A 209 -24.43 -24.41 -32.91
N ASN A 210 -24.10 -25.37 -33.77
CA ASN A 210 -23.01 -25.25 -34.73
C ASN A 210 -23.30 -24.29 -35.89
N TYR A 211 -24.52 -24.34 -36.46
CA TYR A 211 -24.86 -23.56 -37.65
C TYR A 211 -25.63 -22.27 -37.35
N SER A 212 -26.27 -22.14 -36.19
CA SER A 212 -26.95 -20.89 -35.79
C SER A 212 -26.19 -20.07 -34.74
N GLN A 213 -25.00 -20.53 -34.32
CA GLN A 213 -24.13 -19.86 -33.33
C GLN A 213 -24.84 -19.60 -31.99
N LEU A 214 -25.65 -20.56 -31.56
CA LEU A 214 -26.41 -20.48 -30.30
C LEU A 214 -25.73 -21.31 -29.21
N SER A 215 -25.86 -20.88 -27.96
CA SER A 215 -25.54 -21.68 -26.77
C SER A 215 -26.85 -22.13 -26.12
N LEU A 216 -27.29 -23.36 -26.40
CA LEU A 216 -28.64 -23.79 -26.05
C LEU A 216 -28.69 -24.47 -24.67
N GLU A 217 -29.50 -23.93 -23.77
CA GLU A 217 -29.86 -24.58 -22.50
C GLU A 217 -31.28 -25.17 -22.59
N ASN A 218 -31.44 -26.41 -22.12
CA ASN A 218 -32.74 -27.09 -22.18
C ASN A 218 -33.75 -26.44 -21.21
N ALA A 219 -34.82 -25.88 -21.76
CA ALA A 219 -35.92 -25.29 -20.97
C ALA A 219 -37.12 -26.23 -20.87
N MET A 220 -37.41 -27.00 -21.92
CA MET A 220 -38.55 -27.90 -22.01
C MET A 220 -38.14 -29.23 -22.64
N ASN A 221 -38.56 -30.35 -22.03
CA ASN A 221 -38.39 -31.68 -22.59
C ASN A 221 -39.56 -32.58 -22.17
N VAL A 222 -40.58 -32.68 -23.04
CA VAL A 222 -41.86 -33.28 -22.67
C VAL A 222 -42.37 -34.22 -23.76
N GLU A 223 -43.06 -35.27 -23.33
CA GLU A 223 -43.94 -36.06 -24.21
C GLU A 223 -45.33 -35.45 -24.13
N MET A 224 -45.77 -34.82 -25.21
CA MET A 224 -47.08 -34.17 -25.25
C MET A 224 -48.19 -35.20 -25.38
N HIS A 225 -49.31 -34.92 -24.72
CA HIS A 225 -50.57 -35.62 -24.97
C HIS A 225 -51.39 -34.87 -26.01
N GLU A 226 -52.30 -35.58 -26.68
CA GLU A 226 -53.12 -35.03 -27.75
C GLU A 226 -53.90 -33.79 -27.27
N ASN A 227 -53.72 -32.67 -27.99
CA ASN A 227 -54.33 -31.37 -27.72
C ASN A 227 -54.10 -30.83 -26.29
N SER A 228 -53.04 -31.28 -25.62
CA SER A 228 -52.64 -30.78 -24.31
C SER A 228 -51.49 -29.79 -24.46
N ALA A 229 -51.62 -28.62 -23.84
CA ALA A 229 -50.58 -27.60 -23.88
C ALA A 229 -49.43 -27.97 -22.94
N ALA A 230 -48.22 -28.02 -23.48
CA ALA A 230 -46.99 -27.99 -22.70
C ALA A 230 -46.58 -26.53 -22.48
N VAL A 231 -46.27 -26.16 -21.23
CA VAL A 231 -45.95 -24.77 -20.87
C VAL A 231 -44.75 -24.77 -19.93
N VAL A 232 -43.75 -23.96 -20.27
CA VAL A 232 -42.60 -23.64 -19.42
C VAL A 232 -42.47 -22.13 -19.34
N THR A 233 -42.01 -21.63 -18.20
CA THR A 233 -41.78 -20.20 -18.02
C THR A 233 -40.31 -19.97 -17.72
N LEU A 234 -39.75 -18.91 -18.29
CA LEU A 234 -38.38 -18.48 -18.10
C LEU A 234 -38.35 -17.01 -17.66
N ASP A 235 -37.35 -16.64 -16.88
CA ASP A 235 -37.17 -15.27 -16.43
C ASP A 235 -36.07 -14.60 -17.25
N ILE A 236 -36.42 -13.53 -17.98
CA ILE A 236 -35.48 -12.70 -18.72
C ILE A 236 -35.08 -11.52 -17.85
N ALA A 237 -33.78 -11.37 -17.60
CA ALA A 237 -33.23 -10.27 -16.82
C ALA A 237 -33.30 -8.92 -17.57
N PRO A 238 -33.31 -7.79 -16.85
CA PRO A 238 -33.04 -6.48 -17.44
C PRO A 238 -31.72 -6.45 -18.21
N HIS A 239 -31.63 -5.57 -19.21
CA HIS A 239 -30.47 -5.38 -20.10
C HIS A 239 -30.13 -6.56 -21.02
N THR A 240 -30.93 -7.64 -21.08
CA THR A 240 -30.75 -8.71 -22.08
C THR A 240 -30.80 -8.13 -23.50
N ASN A 241 -29.76 -8.42 -24.28
CA ASN A 241 -29.64 -8.01 -25.69
C ASN A 241 -30.45 -8.90 -26.61
N GLU A 242 -30.46 -10.20 -26.33
CA GLU A 242 -31.09 -11.20 -27.18
C GLU A 242 -31.64 -12.36 -26.36
N PHE A 243 -32.80 -12.84 -26.77
CA PHE A 243 -33.39 -14.08 -26.30
C PHE A 243 -33.79 -14.91 -27.51
N SER A 244 -33.13 -16.05 -27.68
CA SER A 244 -33.39 -17.01 -28.74
C SER A 244 -33.94 -18.30 -28.15
N THR A 245 -34.88 -18.93 -28.85
CA THR A 245 -35.36 -20.27 -28.50
C THR A 245 -35.47 -21.14 -29.73
N VAL A 246 -35.13 -22.40 -29.58
CA VAL A 246 -35.26 -23.45 -30.59
C VAL A 246 -36.22 -24.49 -30.06
N PHE A 247 -37.40 -24.57 -30.68
CA PHE A 247 -38.34 -25.66 -30.48
C PHE A 247 -38.01 -26.79 -31.46
N ILE A 248 -37.84 -28.01 -30.97
CA ILE A 248 -37.66 -29.22 -31.77
C ILE A 248 -38.92 -30.07 -31.60
N ARG A 249 -39.61 -30.30 -32.71
CA ARG A 249 -40.88 -31.03 -32.79
C ARG A 249 -40.74 -32.24 -33.70
N GLN A 250 -41.38 -33.35 -33.34
CA GLN A 250 -41.43 -34.56 -34.20
C GLN A 250 -42.59 -34.55 -35.20
N ASN A 251 -43.50 -33.58 -35.08
CA ASN A 251 -44.69 -33.46 -35.91
C ASN A 251 -44.93 -31.98 -36.19
N GLU A 252 -45.03 -31.61 -37.47
CA GLU A 252 -45.27 -30.24 -37.93
C GLU A 252 -46.61 -29.66 -37.41
N GLY A 253 -47.58 -30.52 -37.10
CA GLY A 253 -48.86 -30.12 -36.49
C GLY A 253 -48.77 -29.63 -35.04
N VAL A 254 -47.58 -29.61 -34.43
CA VAL A 254 -47.35 -28.97 -33.12
C VAL A 254 -47.13 -27.47 -33.34
N ASP A 255 -48.09 -26.66 -32.89
CA ASP A 255 -47.97 -25.21 -32.82
C ASP A 255 -47.12 -24.83 -31.61
N VAL A 256 -46.09 -24.03 -31.83
CA VAL A 256 -45.21 -23.53 -30.77
C VAL A 256 -45.23 -22.00 -30.73
N ALA A 257 -45.13 -21.47 -29.53
CA ALA A 257 -45.26 -20.05 -29.30
C ALA A 257 -44.41 -19.60 -28.12
N VAL A 258 -43.89 -18.38 -28.26
CA VAL A 258 -43.26 -17.63 -27.17
C VAL A 258 -44.18 -16.47 -26.82
N PHE A 259 -44.50 -16.31 -25.55
CA PHE A 259 -45.31 -15.20 -25.06
C PHE A 259 -44.47 -14.29 -24.15
N SER A 260 -44.58 -13.00 -24.40
CA SER A 260 -43.99 -11.96 -23.55
C SER A 260 -44.66 -11.90 -22.17
N PRO A 261 -44.07 -11.19 -21.19
CA PRO A 261 -44.62 -11.08 -19.83
C PRO A 261 -46.02 -10.49 -19.75
N ASN A 262 -46.46 -9.73 -20.76
CA ASN A 262 -47.82 -9.21 -20.87
C ASN A 262 -48.80 -10.16 -21.61
N GLY A 263 -48.35 -11.35 -22.01
CA GLY A 263 -49.17 -12.36 -22.70
C GLY A 263 -49.26 -12.20 -24.22
N THR A 264 -48.44 -11.35 -24.83
CA THR A 264 -48.42 -11.17 -26.30
C THR A 264 -47.60 -12.28 -26.96
N ARG A 265 -48.15 -12.96 -27.97
CA ARG A 265 -47.40 -13.95 -28.77
C ARG A 265 -46.35 -13.23 -29.63
N ALA A 266 -45.10 -13.67 -29.55
CA ALA A 266 -44.04 -13.24 -30.45
C ALA A 266 -44.42 -13.61 -31.89
N ALA A 267 -44.35 -12.63 -32.80
CA ALA A 267 -44.80 -12.79 -34.17
C ALA A 267 -43.85 -12.07 -35.13
N ALA A 268 -43.64 -12.64 -36.32
CA ALA A 268 -42.71 -12.12 -37.34
C ALA A 268 -43.07 -10.71 -37.88
N VAL A 269 -44.26 -10.18 -37.56
CA VAL A 269 -44.65 -8.80 -37.87
C VAL A 269 -44.01 -7.77 -36.92
N MET A 270 -43.44 -8.21 -35.80
CA MET A 270 -42.76 -7.37 -34.83
C MET A 270 -41.31 -7.14 -35.29
N GLU A 271 -40.86 -5.89 -35.32
CA GLU A 271 -39.53 -5.52 -35.83
C GLU A 271 -38.37 -6.16 -35.05
N ASN A 272 -38.59 -6.50 -33.78
CA ASN A 272 -37.58 -7.09 -32.91
C ASN A 272 -37.67 -8.62 -32.82
N VAL A 273 -38.50 -9.27 -33.65
CA VAL A 273 -38.69 -10.74 -33.63
C VAL A 273 -38.37 -11.32 -35.00
N ASP A 274 -37.44 -12.27 -35.05
CA ASP A 274 -37.17 -13.13 -36.20
C ASP A 274 -37.68 -14.54 -35.90
N ILE A 275 -38.51 -15.08 -36.80
CA ILE A 275 -39.04 -16.45 -36.67
C ILE A 275 -38.64 -17.25 -37.90
N ARG A 276 -37.97 -18.37 -37.67
CA ARG A 276 -37.55 -19.31 -38.71
C ARG A 276 -38.18 -20.65 -38.43
N GLU A 277 -39.07 -21.07 -39.32
CA GLU A 277 -39.76 -22.34 -39.20
C GLU A 277 -39.19 -23.34 -40.22
N THR A 278 -39.07 -24.58 -39.78
CA THR A 278 -38.84 -25.78 -40.58
C THR A 278 -39.80 -26.87 -40.12
N PRO A 279 -39.93 -28.01 -40.82
CA PRO A 279 -40.83 -29.08 -40.40
C PRO A 279 -40.55 -29.60 -38.98
N SER A 280 -39.28 -29.82 -38.65
CA SER A 280 -38.86 -30.42 -37.36
C SER A 280 -38.43 -29.41 -36.30
N ALA A 281 -38.37 -28.10 -36.63
CA ALA A 281 -37.95 -27.09 -35.67
C ALA A 281 -38.53 -25.69 -35.93
N VAL A 282 -38.64 -24.89 -34.88
CA VAL A 282 -38.97 -23.46 -34.95
C VAL A 282 -38.00 -22.68 -34.10
N ILE A 283 -37.29 -21.75 -34.72
CA ILE A 283 -36.40 -20.80 -34.04
C ILE A 283 -37.14 -19.48 -33.88
N VAL A 284 -37.17 -18.95 -32.67
CA VAL A 284 -37.70 -17.60 -32.38
C VAL A 284 -36.59 -16.81 -31.72
N LYS A 285 -36.14 -15.75 -32.38
CA LYS A 285 -35.11 -14.82 -31.89
C LYS A 285 -35.76 -13.48 -31.60
N ILE A 286 -35.54 -12.97 -30.40
CA ILE A 286 -36.11 -11.71 -29.91
C ILE A 286 -34.97 -10.80 -29.51
N VAL A 287 -34.81 -9.70 -30.23
CA VAL A 287 -33.82 -8.65 -29.94
C VAL A 287 -34.40 -7.70 -28.90
N SER A 288 -33.57 -7.34 -27.92
CA SER A 288 -33.90 -6.50 -26.77
C SER A 288 -35.24 -6.89 -26.12
N PRO A 289 -35.38 -8.14 -25.65
CA PRO A 289 -36.62 -8.61 -25.04
C PRO A 289 -36.97 -7.78 -23.81
N VAL A 290 -38.26 -7.55 -23.60
CA VAL A 290 -38.73 -6.93 -22.35
C VAL A 290 -38.40 -7.84 -21.16
N PRO A 291 -37.90 -7.29 -20.03
CA PRO A 291 -37.58 -8.10 -18.87
C PRO A 291 -38.84 -8.67 -18.19
N GLY A 292 -38.69 -9.82 -17.54
CA GLY A 292 -39.73 -10.49 -16.80
C GLY A 292 -39.99 -11.92 -17.26
N LYS A 293 -41.16 -12.44 -16.90
CA LYS A 293 -41.51 -13.85 -17.05
C LYS A 293 -42.06 -14.14 -18.45
N TRP A 294 -41.25 -14.76 -19.29
CA TRP A 294 -41.65 -15.22 -20.61
C TRP A 294 -42.20 -16.65 -20.53
N THR A 295 -43.06 -17.00 -21.48
CA THR A 295 -43.70 -18.32 -21.53
C THR A 295 -43.42 -18.99 -22.86
N LEU A 296 -42.87 -20.20 -22.81
CA LEU A 296 -42.78 -21.12 -23.95
C LEU A 296 -43.97 -22.05 -23.90
N GLN A 297 -44.64 -22.23 -25.03
CA GLN A 297 -45.79 -23.10 -25.16
C GLN A 297 -45.68 -23.96 -26.41
N GLY A 298 -46.11 -25.22 -26.29
CA GLY A 298 -46.41 -26.09 -27.42
C GLY A 298 -47.79 -26.71 -27.29
N VAL A 299 -48.55 -26.78 -28.37
CA VAL A 299 -49.89 -27.39 -28.43
C VAL A 299 -50.03 -28.19 -29.73
N GLY A 300 -50.53 -29.42 -29.67
CA GLY A 300 -50.72 -30.20 -30.88
C GLY A 300 -50.95 -31.69 -30.64
N PRO A 301 -50.67 -32.55 -31.65
CA PRO A 301 -50.80 -33.99 -31.52
C PRO A 301 -49.79 -34.57 -30.51
N ALA A 302 -50.07 -35.78 -30.03
CA ALA A 302 -49.16 -36.49 -29.13
C ALA A 302 -47.80 -36.71 -29.81
N SER A 303 -46.76 -36.10 -29.27
CA SER A 303 -45.41 -36.11 -29.83
C SER A 303 -44.38 -35.60 -28.82
N LYS A 304 -43.11 -35.88 -29.09
CA LYS A 304 -42.02 -35.26 -28.32
C LYS A 304 -41.85 -33.80 -28.71
N LEU A 305 -41.78 -32.93 -27.71
CA LEU A 305 -41.39 -31.53 -27.85
C LEU A 305 -40.21 -31.24 -26.93
N VAL A 306 -39.18 -30.63 -27.50
CA VAL A 306 -38.04 -30.08 -26.77
C VAL A 306 -37.96 -28.59 -27.10
N ALA A 307 -37.70 -27.76 -26.10
CA ALA A 307 -37.40 -26.35 -26.31
C ALA A 307 -36.14 -25.99 -25.55
N SER A 308 -35.21 -25.37 -26.24
CA SER A 308 -33.96 -24.90 -25.67
C SER A 308 -33.83 -23.41 -25.92
N VAL A 309 -33.12 -22.71 -25.05
CA VAL A 309 -33.03 -21.25 -25.02
C VAL A 309 -31.59 -20.81 -24.98
N ASP A 310 -31.33 -19.65 -25.57
CA ASP A 310 -30.08 -18.92 -25.46
C ASP A 310 -30.43 -17.48 -25.07
N ILE A 311 -29.78 -16.97 -24.03
CA ILE A 311 -30.07 -15.65 -23.44
C ILE A 311 -28.76 -14.89 -23.35
N GLU A 312 -28.61 -13.88 -24.21
CA GLU A 312 -27.45 -13.01 -24.22
C GLU A 312 -27.71 -11.80 -23.32
N ASN A 313 -27.12 -11.79 -22.12
CA ASN A 313 -27.09 -10.62 -21.26
C ASN A 313 -25.67 -10.07 -21.19
N PRO A 314 -25.43 -8.81 -21.62
CA PRO A 314 -24.09 -8.21 -21.65
C PRO A 314 -23.57 -7.82 -20.25
N LEU A 315 -24.39 -7.97 -19.20
CA LEU A 315 -23.99 -7.63 -17.83
C LEU A 315 -23.08 -8.70 -17.23
N GLU A 316 -21.86 -8.28 -16.89
CA GLU A 316 -20.91 -9.06 -16.11
C GLU A 316 -20.87 -8.57 -14.67
N LEU A 317 -21.27 -9.43 -13.73
CA LEU A 317 -21.18 -9.14 -12.31
C LEU A 317 -19.77 -9.46 -11.79
N ARG A 318 -19.06 -8.47 -11.24
CA ARG A 318 -17.71 -8.68 -10.69
C ARG A 318 -17.43 -7.80 -9.48
N LEU A 319 -16.49 -8.25 -8.64
CA LEU A 319 -15.85 -7.37 -7.66
C LEU A 319 -14.96 -6.37 -8.39
N ILE A 320 -14.93 -5.14 -7.88
CA ILE A 320 -13.95 -4.15 -8.31
C ILE A 320 -12.59 -4.56 -7.73
N GLU A 321 -11.57 -4.59 -8.58
CA GLU A 321 -10.23 -5.01 -8.19
C GLU A 321 -9.69 -4.09 -7.09
N GLN A 322 -9.18 -4.71 -6.04
CA GLN A 322 -8.65 -3.99 -4.89
C GLN A 322 -7.44 -4.71 -4.28
N PRO A 323 -6.50 -3.96 -3.67
CA PRO A 323 -5.41 -4.54 -2.91
C PRO A 323 -5.90 -5.46 -1.78
N PRO A 324 -5.05 -6.38 -1.29
CA PRO A 324 -5.40 -7.27 -0.19
C PRO A 324 -5.97 -6.53 1.03
N LEU A 325 -6.93 -7.16 1.69
CA LEU A 325 -7.56 -6.60 2.88
C LEU A 325 -6.72 -6.90 4.13
N PRO A 326 -6.51 -5.92 5.03
CA PRO A 326 -5.78 -6.14 6.27
C PRO A 326 -6.54 -7.08 7.23
N VAL A 327 -5.85 -8.09 7.75
CA VAL A 327 -6.37 -8.96 8.82
C VAL A 327 -6.49 -8.17 10.12
N GLY A 328 -7.62 -8.33 10.82
CA GLY A 328 -7.90 -7.65 12.09
C GLY A 328 -8.54 -6.26 11.94
N GLU A 329 -8.68 -5.74 10.71
CA GLU A 329 -9.26 -4.43 10.42
C GLU A 329 -10.49 -4.55 9.51
N THR A 330 -11.50 -3.71 9.74
CA THR A 330 -12.64 -3.62 8.82
C THR A 330 -12.22 -3.00 7.50
N ALA A 331 -12.75 -3.50 6.40
CA ALA A 331 -12.49 -2.96 5.07
C ALA A 331 -13.77 -2.95 4.23
N VAL A 332 -13.82 -2.11 3.21
CA VAL A 332 -14.93 -2.05 2.26
C VAL A 332 -14.61 -2.95 1.08
N ILE A 333 -15.62 -3.68 0.59
CA ILE A 333 -15.58 -4.32 -0.72
C ILE A 333 -16.58 -3.65 -1.64
N GLU A 334 -16.25 -3.61 -2.93
CA GLU A 334 -17.05 -2.99 -3.97
C GLU A 334 -17.32 -4.00 -5.09
N ALA A 335 -18.54 -4.00 -5.62
CA ALA A 335 -18.97 -4.82 -6.73
C ALA A 335 -19.85 -3.99 -7.67
N ALA A 336 -19.84 -4.32 -8.94
CA ALA A 336 -20.76 -3.72 -9.90
C ALA A 336 -21.11 -4.72 -11.01
N ALA A 337 -22.21 -4.43 -11.69
CA ALA A 337 -22.52 -5.06 -12.98
C ALA A 337 -21.94 -4.20 -14.09
N PHE A 338 -21.16 -4.79 -14.97
CA PHE A 338 -20.47 -4.10 -16.05
C PHE A 338 -21.06 -4.49 -17.40
N ASN A 339 -21.10 -3.53 -18.32
CA ASN A 339 -21.25 -3.82 -19.74
C ASN A 339 -19.94 -3.38 -20.42
N GLY A 340 -19.13 -4.35 -20.82
CA GLY A 340 -17.71 -4.12 -21.14
C GLY A 340 -16.96 -3.56 -19.92
N ASP A 341 -16.30 -2.42 -20.07
CA ASP A 341 -15.54 -1.78 -18.98
C ASP A 341 -16.35 -0.80 -18.13
N SER A 342 -17.61 -0.54 -18.49
CA SER A 342 -18.43 0.48 -17.83
C SER A 342 -19.37 -0.14 -16.80
N ALA A 343 -19.25 0.27 -15.54
CA ALA A 343 -20.23 -0.04 -14.50
C ALA A 343 -21.60 0.53 -14.89
N GLN A 344 -22.65 -0.26 -14.68
CA GLN A 344 -24.01 0.09 -15.06
C GLN A 344 -24.82 0.49 -13.84
N LEU A 345 -25.54 1.60 -13.95
CA LEU A 345 -26.53 1.99 -12.96
C LEU A 345 -27.81 1.16 -13.18
N LEU A 346 -28.16 0.34 -12.19
CA LEU A 346 -29.29 -0.60 -12.28
C LEU A 346 -30.45 -0.16 -11.38
N SER A 347 -31.63 0.04 -11.97
CA SER A 347 -32.83 0.42 -11.22
C SER A 347 -33.39 -0.77 -10.44
N GLY A 348 -33.63 -0.58 -9.14
CA GLY A 348 -34.26 -1.59 -8.28
C GLY A 348 -33.41 -2.86 -8.09
N ALA A 349 -32.10 -2.77 -8.31
CA ALA A 349 -31.17 -3.88 -8.18
C ALA A 349 -30.56 -3.98 -6.78
N GLU A 350 -30.31 -5.21 -6.34
CA GLU A 350 -29.63 -5.56 -5.09
C GLU A 350 -28.51 -6.56 -5.39
N ILE A 351 -27.32 -6.32 -4.85
CA ILE A 351 -26.19 -7.25 -4.92
C ILE A 351 -25.96 -7.87 -3.54
N ILE A 352 -26.00 -9.20 -3.48
CA ILE A 352 -25.67 -9.98 -2.29
C ILE A 352 -24.35 -10.70 -2.53
N ALA A 353 -23.43 -10.63 -1.58
CA ALA A 353 -22.19 -11.37 -1.58
C ALA A 353 -22.20 -12.45 -0.49
N THR A 354 -21.97 -13.70 -0.89
CA THR A 354 -21.70 -14.82 0.02
C THR A 354 -20.20 -15.09 0.04
N ILE A 355 -19.56 -14.81 1.18
CA ILE A 355 -18.11 -14.85 1.34
C ILE A 355 -17.72 -16.08 2.16
N SER A 356 -17.03 -17.02 1.52
CA SER A 356 -16.39 -18.15 2.17
C SER A 356 -14.98 -17.76 2.58
N LYS A 357 -14.80 -17.46 3.87
CA LYS A 357 -13.54 -16.95 4.41
C LYS A 357 -12.48 -18.05 4.54
N ALA A 358 -11.21 -17.66 4.46
CA ALA A 358 -10.07 -18.55 4.66
C ALA A 358 -10.08 -19.26 6.04
N SER A 359 -10.76 -18.69 7.04
CA SER A 359 -10.96 -19.31 8.36
C SER A 359 -11.93 -20.50 8.36
N GLY A 360 -12.59 -20.79 7.23
CA GLY A 360 -13.61 -21.84 7.10
C GLY A 360 -15.02 -21.40 7.50
N THR A 361 -15.25 -20.11 7.70
CA THR A 361 -16.56 -19.52 8.04
C THR A 361 -17.17 -18.82 6.85
N THR A 362 -18.51 -18.83 6.72
CA THR A 362 -19.23 -18.08 5.69
C THR A 362 -19.89 -16.82 6.28
N GLU A 363 -19.84 -15.71 5.55
CA GLU A 363 -20.56 -14.46 5.85
C GLU A 363 -21.40 -14.07 4.63
N VAL A 364 -22.64 -13.64 4.84
CA VAL A 364 -23.51 -13.13 3.77
C VAL A 364 -23.76 -11.65 4.04
N VAL A 365 -23.48 -10.82 3.04
CA VAL A 365 -23.61 -9.37 3.12
C VAL A 365 -24.41 -8.84 1.93
N VAL A 366 -25.19 -7.80 2.19
CA VAL A 366 -25.90 -7.04 1.15
C VAL A 366 -25.08 -5.80 0.85
N LEU A 367 -24.80 -5.56 -0.43
CA LEU A 367 -24.08 -4.39 -0.90
C LEU A 367 -25.07 -3.30 -1.29
N ASN A 368 -24.72 -2.04 -1.03
CA ASN A 368 -25.59 -0.88 -1.21
C ASN A 368 -24.92 0.19 -2.08
N ASP A 369 -25.74 0.95 -2.82
CA ASP A 369 -25.35 2.08 -3.68
C ASP A 369 -26.09 3.36 -3.19
N ALA A 370 -26.12 3.54 -1.86
CA ALA A 370 -26.90 4.60 -1.20
C ALA A 370 -26.03 5.75 -0.64
N GLY A 371 -24.71 5.69 -0.83
CA GLY A 371 -23.73 6.57 -0.19
C GLY A 371 -23.57 6.31 1.31
N GLU A 372 -23.90 5.09 1.77
CA GLU A 372 -23.88 4.68 3.18
C GLU A 372 -22.99 3.43 3.41
N THR A 373 -22.56 3.21 4.67
CA THR A 373 -21.92 1.95 5.12
C THR A 373 -20.74 1.45 4.26
N GLY A 374 -19.89 2.37 3.81
CA GLY A 374 -18.72 2.09 2.98
C GLY A 374 -18.85 2.61 1.55
N ASP A 375 -20.07 2.94 1.13
CA ASP A 375 -20.32 3.52 -0.18
C ASP A 375 -19.96 5.00 -0.23
N LYS A 376 -19.24 5.38 -1.29
CA LYS A 376 -18.68 6.71 -1.44
C LYS A 376 -19.66 7.67 -2.10
N PHE A 377 -20.44 7.20 -3.07
CA PHE A 377 -21.37 8.02 -3.83
C PHE A 377 -22.66 7.26 -4.12
N ALA A 378 -23.79 7.82 -3.73
CA ALA A 378 -25.09 7.19 -3.98
C ALA A 378 -25.47 7.21 -5.48
N ASN A 379 -26.01 6.10 -5.96
CA ASN A 379 -26.51 5.89 -7.32
C ASN A 379 -25.44 6.07 -8.41
N ASP A 380 -24.23 5.58 -8.16
CA ASP A 380 -23.16 5.56 -9.17
C ASP A 380 -23.01 4.19 -9.86
N GLY A 381 -23.79 3.19 -9.45
CA GLY A 381 -23.75 1.82 -9.96
C GLY A 381 -22.66 0.95 -9.31
N ILE A 382 -21.95 1.47 -8.31
CA ILE A 382 -20.97 0.74 -7.51
C ILE A 382 -21.61 0.40 -6.17
N TYR A 383 -21.84 -0.89 -5.97
CA TYR A 383 -22.42 -1.39 -4.74
C TYR A 383 -21.30 -1.75 -3.78
N SER A 384 -21.40 -1.32 -2.53
CA SER A 384 -20.34 -1.57 -1.55
C SER A 384 -20.89 -1.94 -0.19
N VAL A 385 -20.00 -2.53 0.62
CA VAL A 385 -20.30 -2.89 2.01
C VAL A 385 -19.03 -2.92 2.84
N GLN A 386 -19.11 -2.39 4.07
CA GLN A 386 -18.07 -2.58 5.07
C GLN A 386 -18.14 -4.00 5.65
N LEU A 387 -17.08 -4.78 5.43
CA LEU A 387 -16.93 -6.11 5.99
C LEU A 387 -16.44 -6.09 7.43
N SER A 388 -16.88 -7.10 8.19
CA SER A 388 -16.27 -7.46 9.45
C SER A 388 -14.79 -7.80 9.26
N ALA A 389 -13.94 -7.35 10.20
CA ALA A 389 -12.51 -7.59 10.16
C ALA A 389 -12.15 -9.07 9.88
N PRO A 390 -11.37 -9.38 8.83
CA PRO A 390 -10.91 -10.74 8.56
C PRO A 390 -10.11 -11.28 9.75
N LYS A 391 -10.36 -12.53 10.16
CA LYS A 391 -9.69 -13.16 11.31
C LYS A 391 -8.41 -13.93 10.94
N SER A 392 -8.21 -14.20 9.66
CA SER A 392 -7.10 -15.01 9.16
C SER A 392 -6.67 -14.51 7.79
N GLN A 393 -5.38 -14.65 7.50
CA GLN A 393 -4.84 -14.44 6.16
C GLN A 393 -5.24 -15.57 5.20
N GLY A 394 -5.31 -15.28 3.90
CA GLY A 394 -5.61 -16.25 2.85
C GLY A 394 -6.55 -15.73 1.76
N ILE A 395 -6.96 -16.63 0.87
CA ILE A 395 -7.91 -16.34 -0.22
C ILE A 395 -9.33 -16.56 0.31
N ASN A 396 -10.20 -15.58 0.11
CA ASN A 396 -11.62 -15.64 0.45
C ASN A 396 -12.43 -15.67 -0.85
N SER A 397 -13.20 -16.74 -1.05
CA SER A 397 -14.07 -16.89 -2.22
C SER A 397 -15.36 -16.11 -2.02
N VAL A 398 -15.82 -15.42 -3.06
CA VAL A 398 -17.03 -14.59 -3.04
C VAL A 398 -17.95 -15.03 -4.16
N ALA A 399 -19.16 -15.47 -3.80
CA ALA A 399 -20.25 -15.67 -4.74
C ALA A 399 -21.13 -14.42 -4.71
N LEU A 400 -21.15 -13.67 -5.82
CA LEU A 400 -22.01 -12.52 -6.02
C LEU A 400 -23.32 -12.97 -6.66
N GLN A 401 -24.43 -12.41 -6.17
CA GLN A 401 -25.75 -12.56 -6.77
C GLN A 401 -26.37 -11.18 -6.93
N LEU A 402 -26.73 -10.84 -8.16
CA LEU A 402 -27.50 -9.66 -8.51
C LEU A 402 -28.96 -10.07 -8.73
N SER A 403 -29.89 -9.34 -8.13
CA SER A 403 -31.33 -9.51 -8.27
C SER A 403 -32.02 -8.17 -8.42
N TRP A 404 -33.25 -8.17 -8.94
CA TRP A 404 -34.07 -6.97 -9.09
C TRP A 404 -35.37 -7.10 -8.29
N ALA A 405 -35.86 -6.00 -7.72
CA ALA A 405 -37.07 -5.99 -6.90
C ALA A 405 -38.33 -6.42 -7.68
N ASP A 406 -38.42 -6.03 -8.95
CA ASP A 406 -39.59 -6.25 -9.81
C ASP A 406 -39.49 -7.53 -10.68
N TYR A 407 -38.35 -8.22 -10.66
CA TYR A 407 -38.08 -9.36 -11.55
C TYR A 407 -37.48 -10.54 -10.79
N ALA A 408 -37.93 -11.76 -11.10
CA ALA A 408 -37.41 -12.98 -10.49
C ALA A 408 -36.02 -13.40 -11.04
N ALA A 409 -35.56 -12.78 -12.12
CA ALA A 409 -34.27 -13.07 -12.74
C ALA A 409 -33.10 -12.74 -11.80
N THR A 410 -32.03 -13.53 -11.88
CA THR A 410 -30.80 -13.30 -11.10
C THR A 410 -29.57 -13.51 -11.98
N LEU A 411 -28.55 -12.67 -11.79
CA LEU A 411 -27.20 -12.91 -12.34
C LEU A 411 -26.27 -13.36 -11.21
N ARG A 412 -25.38 -14.30 -11.50
CA ARG A 412 -24.44 -14.86 -10.53
C ARG A 412 -23.03 -14.81 -11.07
N SER A 413 -22.07 -14.63 -10.18
CA SER A 413 -20.65 -14.65 -10.50
C SER A 413 -19.85 -15.15 -9.31
N GLU A 414 -18.73 -15.81 -9.58
CA GLU A 414 -17.77 -16.26 -8.57
C GLU A 414 -16.45 -15.52 -8.75
N THR A 415 -15.88 -15.05 -7.64
CA THR A 415 -14.64 -14.32 -7.60
C THR A 415 -13.95 -14.52 -6.24
N ALA A 416 -12.84 -13.83 -5.99
CA ALA A 416 -12.12 -13.94 -4.74
C ALA A 416 -11.32 -12.68 -4.43
N TYR A 417 -11.06 -12.45 -3.15
CA TYR A 417 -10.10 -11.45 -2.68
C TYR A 417 -9.16 -12.05 -1.64
N ARG A 418 -8.00 -11.41 -1.46
CA ARG A 418 -6.98 -11.86 -0.50
C ARG A 418 -7.05 -11.05 0.79
N SER A 419 -6.93 -11.71 1.94
CA SER A 419 -6.65 -11.07 3.22
C SER A 419 -5.21 -11.34 3.63
N GLU A 420 -4.49 -10.32 4.10
CA GLU A 420 -3.09 -10.43 4.52
C GLU A 420 -2.85 -9.79 5.89
N ALA A 421 -1.89 -10.33 6.63
CA ALA A 421 -1.41 -9.67 7.85
C ALA A 421 -0.51 -8.49 7.45
N PHE A 422 -0.95 -7.27 7.77
CA PHE A 422 -0.18 -6.09 7.44
C PHE A 422 0.96 -5.88 8.43
N PRO A 423 2.04 -5.18 8.05
CA PRO A 423 3.11 -4.85 8.97
C PRO A 423 2.57 -4.07 10.17
N THR A 424 3.18 -4.33 11.32
CA THR A 424 2.89 -3.72 12.61
C THR A 424 4.15 -3.06 13.13
N LEU A 425 3.98 -1.89 13.75
CA LEU A 425 5.06 -1.17 14.41
C LEU A 425 4.94 -1.41 15.92
N SER A 426 6.01 -1.92 16.53
CA SER A 426 6.04 -2.19 17.98
C SER A 426 7.25 -1.56 18.63
N LEU A 427 7.08 -1.14 19.88
CA LEU A 427 8.13 -0.57 20.71
C LEU A 427 8.91 -1.71 21.39
N VAL A 428 10.22 -1.75 21.19
CA VAL A 428 11.12 -2.77 21.75
C VAL A 428 11.68 -2.32 23.08
N GLU A 429 12.17 -1.09 23.13
CA GLU A 429 12.87 -0.53 24.29
C GLU A 429 12.63 0.98 24.36
N VAL A 430 12.62 1.52 25.58
CA VAL A 430 12.57 2.95 25.87
C VAL A 430 13.70 3.23 26.84
N ASN A 431 14.56 4.19 26.47
CA ASN A 431 15.76 4.49 27.23
C ASN A 431 15.58 5.79 27.99
N ASP A 432 15.90 5.78 29.28
CA ASP A 432 16.18 7.01 30.00
C ASP A 432 17.55 7.54 29.55
N VAL A 433 17.62 8.84 29.27
CA VAL A 433 18.76 9.45 28.59
C VAL A 433 19.51 10.39 29.51
N GLU A 434 20.82 10.17 29.66
CA GLU A 434 21.76 11.18 30.16
C GLU A 434 22.56 11.74 28.98
N THR A 435 22.34 13.00 28.62
CA THR A 435 22.99 13.63 27.46
C THR A 435 23.54 15.01 27.76
N THR A 436 24.35 15.53 26.84
CA THR A 436 24.85 16.91 26.88
C THR A 436 24.01 17.77 25.94
N VAL A 437 23.84 19.06 26.26
CA VAL A 437 23.15 20.02 25.37
C VAL A 437 23.68 19.91 23.94
N GLY A 438 22.80 19.72 22.98
CA GLY A 438 23.13 19.67 21.54
C GLY A 438 23.65 18.33 21.02
N LYS A 439 23.72 17.28 21.86
CA LYS A 439 24.11 15.93 21.42
C LYS A 439 22.89 15.04 21.22
N TYR A 440 22.96 14.19 20.19
CA TYR A 440 21.97 13.16 19.91
C TYR A 440 21.97 12.09 20.99
N ALA A 441 20.78 11.61 21.33
CA ALA A 441 20.60 10.48 22.22
C ALA A 441 19.49 9.55 21.72
N THR A 442 19.71 8.24 21.87
CA THR A 442 18.72 7.21 21.54
C THR A 442 17.68 7.13 22.65
N VAL A 443 16.44 7.49 22.33
CA VAL A 443 15.34 7.59 23.31
C VAL A 443 14.43 6.36 23.29
N ALA A 444 14.37 5.65 22.17
CA ALA A 444 13.56 4.46 22.00
C ALA A 444 14.10 3.59 20.87
N ARG A 445 13.71 2.32 20.87
CA ARG A 445 13.90 1.38 19.78
C ARG A 445 12.56 0.81 19.35
N VAL A 446 12.30 0.81 18.05
CA VAL A 446 11.10 0.24 17.44
C VAL A 446 11.47 -0.87 16.47
N GLN A 447 10.52 -1.75 16.20
CA GLN A 447 10.66 -2.81 15.20
C GLN A 447 9.39 -2.93 14.37
N VAL A 448 9.57 -3.31 13.11
CA VAL A 448 8.48 -3.57 12.16
C VAL A 448 8.39 -5.07 11.89
N ARG A 449 7.19 -5.63 12.06
CA ARG A 449 6.93 -7.07 11.89
C ARG A 449 5.63 -7.35 11.16
N VAL A 450 5.62 -8.41 10.37
CA VAL A 450 4.41 -9.03 9.81
C VAL A 450 4.18 -10.35 10.54
N GLY A 451 3.13 -10.41 11.36
CA GLY A 451 2.96 -11.51 12.31
C GLY A 451 4.19 -11.63 13.23
N ASP A 452 4.82 -12.80 13.25
CA ASP A 452 6.01 -13.06 14.06
C ASP A 452 7.34 -12.78 13.34
N TYR A 453 7.30 -12.39 12.06
CA TYR A 453 8.48 -12.25 11.23
C TYR A 453 8.93 -10.78 11.07
N PRO A 454 10.26 -10.50 11.07
CA PRO A 454 10.77 -9.17 10.75
C PRO A 454 10.37 -8.73 9.34
N TYR A 455 9.99 -7.47 9.19
CA TYR A 455 9.58 -6.89 7.91
C TYR A 455 10.50 -5.72 7.54
N LEU A 456 11.19 -5.85 6.41
CA LEU A 456 12.11 -4.84 5.91
C LEU A 456 11.33 -3.60 5.45
N THR A 457 11.66 -2.47 6.06
CA THR A 457 11.02 -1.18 5.83
C THR A 457 12.09 -0.11 5.67
N SER A 458 11.79 0.94 4.91
CA SER A 458 12.69 2.10 4.82
C SER A 458 12.56 2.97 6.08
N PRO A 459 13.66 3.50 6.65
CA PRO A 459 13.56 4.48 7.75
C PRO A 459 12.82 5.77 7.33
N ALA A 460 12.71 6.05 6.02
CA ALA A 460 11.97 7.20 5.51
C ALA A 460 10.44 7.06 5.67
N ASP A 461 9.93 5.84 5.83
CA ASP A 461 8.51 5.55 6.04
C ASP A 461 8.12 5.67 7.53
N ILE A 462 9.09 5.95 8.41
CA ILE A 462 8.87 6.05 9.86
C ILE A 462 9.05 7.51 10.30
N ASP A 463 8.00 8.07 10.87
CA ASP A 463 8.01 9.36 11.53
C ASP A 463 8.05 9.20 13.04
N ALA A 464 8.81 10.05 13.73
CA ALA A 464 8.99 9.98 15.17
C ALA A 464 9.05 11.38 15.80
N ILE A 465 8.16 11.62 16.76
CA ILE A 465 8.00 12.91 17.43
C ILE A 465 8.12 12.71 18.94
N LEU A 466 8.96 13.53 19.57
CA LEU A 466 9.04 13.64 21.02
C LEU A 466 8.26 14.84 21.50
N THR A 467 7.44 14.68 22.54
CA THR A 467 6.70 15.78 23.17
C THR A 467 7.10 15.89 24.64
N GLY A 468 7.68 17.03 25.04
CA GLY A 468 8.14 17.25 26.43
C GLY A 468 8.19 18.75 26.82
N PRO A 469 8.92 19.11 27.90
CA PRO A 469 8.95 20.48 28.44
C PRO A 469 9.40 21.55 27.44
N GLY A 470 10.32 21.20 26.53
CA GLY A 470 10.80 22.07 25.45
C GLY A 470 9.91 22.12 24.20
N GLY A 471 8.73 21.49 24.22
CA GLY A 471 7.81 21.39 23.08
C GLY A 471 7.96 20.10 22.27
N LYS A 472 7.55 20.14 21.00
CA LYS A 472 7.67 19.02 20.06
C LYS A 472 9.04 19.02 19.39
N VAL A 473 9.71 17.88 19.39
CA VAL A 473 11.03 17.68 18.78
C VAL A 473 10.92 16.54 17.77
N GLN A 474 11.30 16.82 16.52
CA GLN A 474 11.42 15.80 15.48
C GLN A 474 12.62 14.90 15.78
N ALA A 475 12.41 13.59 15.84
CA ALA A 475 13.49 12.61 15.95
C ALA A 475 14.00 12.18 14.58
N ILE A 476 15.22 11.67 14.57
CA ILE A 476 15.85 10.99 13.46
C ILE A 476 15.71 9.48 13.69
N VAL A 477 15.30 8.76 12.65
CA VAL A 477 15.19 7.31 12.66
C VAL A 477 16.47 6.73 12.06
N LEU A 478 17.21 5.93 12.84
CA LEU A 478 18.44 5.26 12.40
C LEU A 478 18.21 3.75 12.34
N THR A 479 18.74 3.09 11.32
CA THR A 479 18.70 1.62 11.20
C THR A 479 19.64 0.98 12.23
N VAL A 480 19.20 -0.10 12.90
CA VAL A 480 20.05 -0.86 13.82
C VAL A 480 20.93 -1.85 13.07
N ASP A 481 20.32 -2.62 12.17
CA ASP A 481 20.99 -3.52 11.22
C ASP A 481 20.39 -3.32 9.84
N GLU A 482 21.23 -3.40 8.81
CA GLU A 482 20.89 -3.11 7.42
C GLU A 482 21.10 -4.37 6.56
N PRO A 483 20.18 -5.35 6.70
CA PRO A 483 20.22 -6.60 5.93
C PRO A 483 20.20 -6.35 4.42
N GLU A 484 19.56 -5.27 3.99
CA GLU A 484 19.54 -4.79 2.60
C GLU A 484 19.79 -3.28 2.58
N PRO A 485 20.47 -2.74 1.54
CA PRO A 485 20.77 -1.31 1.46
C PRO A 485 19.52 -0.43 1.61
N GLY A 486 19.50 0.42 2.64
CA GLY A 486 18.42 1.35 2.96
C GLY A 486 17.21 0.73 3.66
N MET A 487 17.26 -0.56 4.03
CA MET A 487 16.12 -1.31 4.58
C MET A 487 16.51 -2.02 5.87
N ALA A 488 15.66 -1.90 6.89
CA ALA A 488 15.83 -2.56 8.19
C ALA A 488 14.48 -2.98 8.76
N TRP A 489 14.48 -3.81 9.79
CA TRP A 489 13.28 -4.13 10.58
C TRP A 489 13.36 -3.61 12.02
N GLU A 490 14.52 -3.07 12.44
CA GLU A 490 14.78 -2.50 13.77
C GLU A 490 15.39 -1.12 13.61
N PHE A 491 14.88 -0.16 14.37
CA PHE A 491 15.23 1.26 14.26
C PHE A 491 15.42 1.90 15.63
N ASP A 492 16.51 2.66 15.76
CA ASP A 492 16.78 3.54 16.89
C ASP A 492 16.18 4.92 16.63
N ILE A 493 15.37 5.40 17.57
CA ILE A 493 14.80 6.74 17.56
C ILE A 493 15.76 7.66 18.31
N VAL A 494 16.33 8.63 17.60
CA VAL A 494 17.41 9.47 18.10
C VAL A 494 17.02 10.95 18.00
N ALA A 495 17.12 11.68 19.11
CA ALA A 495 16.76 13.10 19.14
C ALA A 495 17.79 13.93 19.91
N ILE A 496 17.85 15.23 19.61
CA ILE A 496 18.57 16.21 20.43
C ILE A 496 17.58 16.72 21.48
N VAL A 497 17.77 16.33 22.73
CA VAL A 497 16.87 16.72 23.81
C VAL A 497 17.24 18.13 24.33
N PRO A 498 16.34 19.13 24.23
CA PRO A 498 16.69 20.52 24.54
C PRO A 498 16.77 20.79 26.04
N GLU A 499 15.92 20.13 26.84
CA GLU A 499 15.78 20.37 28.28
C GLU A 499 15.57 19.07 29.06
N SER A 500 16.01 19.03 30.31
CA SER A 500 15.76 17.88 31.19
C SER A 500 14.27 17.73 31.50
N GLY A 501 13.74 16.51 31.47
CA GLY A 501 12.34 16.21 31.80
C GLY A 501 11.83 14.93 31.15
N ALA A 502 10.52 14.69 31.26
CA ALA A 502 9.85 13.55 30.66
C ALA A 502 9.39 13.88 29.22
N TYR A 503 9.69 12.99 28.27
CA TYR A 503 9.31 13.11 26.88
C TYR A 503 8.48 11.91 26.45
N GLU A 504 7.27 12.18 25.93
CA GLU A 504 6.47 11.16 25.26
C GLU A 504 7.00 10.94 23.85
N VAL A 505 7.25 9.68 23.48
CA VAL A 505 7.76 9.26 22.17
C VAL A 505 6.59 8.67 21.39
N GLU A 506 6.19 9.35 20.33
CA GLU A 506 5.21 8.86 19.36
C GLU A 506 5.95 8.47 18.08
N VAL A 507 5.78 7.22 17.64
CA VAL A 507 6.39 6.70 16.40
C VAL A 507 5.30 6.15 15.50
N MET A 508 5.29 6.61 14.27
CA MET A 508 4.31 6.27 13.25
C MET A 508 5.01 5.70 12.02
N LEU A 509 4.48 4.60 11.49
CA LEU A 509 4.86 4.01 10.23
C LEU A 509 3.78 4.36 9.21
N ASP A 510 4.14 5.02 8.12
CA ASP A 510 3.27 5.37 7.00
C ASP A 510 3.90 4.82 5.71
N SER A 511 3.29 3.78 5.14
CA SER A 511 3.90 3.02 4.03
C SER A 511 2.83 2.38 3.13
N ILE A 512 3.27 1.71 2.07
CA ILE A 512 2.41 0.99 1.12
C ILE A 512 2.77 -0.50 1.19
N PHE A 513 1.79 -1.34 1.51
CA PHE A 513 1.93 -2.78 1.55
C PHE A 513 1.00 -3.43 0.52
N GLU A 514 1.56 -4.23 -0.40
CA GLU A 514 0.81 -4.93 -1.46
C GLU A 514 -0.13 -3.99 -2.25
N GLY A 515 0.29 -2.74 -2.47
CA GLY A 515 -0.50 -1.71 -3.17
C GLY A 515 -1.52 -0.95 -2.33
N ARG A 516 -1.65 -1.26 -1.02
CA ARG A 516 -2.52 -0.53 -0.08
C ARG A 516 -1.69 0.36 0.85
N ALA A 517 -2.00 1.66 0.87
CA ALA A 517 -1.45 2.56 1.89
C ALA A 517 -1.97 2.18 3.28
N TYR A 518 -1.10 2.18 4.29
CA TYR A 518 -1.47 1.87 5.66
C TYR A 518 -0.62 2.66 6.65
N THR A 519 -1.19 2.90 7.83
CA THR A 519 -0.53 3.61 8.92
C THR A 519 -0.57 2.78 10.20
N ARG A 520 0.53 2.77 10.96
CA ARG A 520 0.64 2.11 12.28
C ARG A 520 1.33 3.01 13.27
N THR A 521 0.77 3.14 14.46
CA THR A 521 1.38 3.88 15.56
C THR A 521 1.86 2.88 16.61
N ALA A 522 3.12 3.01 17.03
CA ALA A 522 3.65 2.25 18.16
C ALA A 522 2.94 2.70 19.47
N PRO A 523 2.89 1.85 20.51
CA PRO A 523 2.46 2.30 21.83
C PRO A 523 3.26 3.52 22.29
N ILE A 524 2.57 4.58 22.73
CA ILE A 524 3.22 5.78 23.28
C ILE A 524 3.94 5.39 24.57
N ALA A 525 5.19 5.82 24.70
CA ALA A 525 5.97 5.63 25.91
C ALA A 525 6.70 6.90 26.34
N THR A 526 7.11 6.93 27.60
CA THR A 526 7.78 8.08 28.20
C THR A 526 9.25 7.77 28.47
N SER A 527 10.15 8.59 27.93
CA SER A 527 11.58 8.58 28.22
C SER A 527 11.90 9.77 29.14
N SER A 528 12.66 9.56 30.22
CA SER A 528 13.16 10.66 31.03
C SER A 528 14.56 11.06 30.57
N ALA A 529 14.79 12.36 30.39
CA ALA A 529 16.05 12.90 29.94
C ALA A 529 16.67 13.84 30.97
N THR A 530 17.97 13.67 31.22
CA THR A 530 18.81 14.57 32.02
C THR A 530 19.86 15.19 31.11
N VAL A 531 19.75 16.50 30.90
CA VAL A 531 20.65 17.28 30.03
C VAL A 531 21.66 18.03 30.88
N SER A 532 22.95 17.74 30.68
CA SER A 532 24.08 18.42 31.34
C SER A 532 24.71 19.47 30.42
N ALA A 533 25.14 20.60 30.98
CA ALA A 533 25.86 21.65 30.27
C ALA A 533 27.38 21.53 30.51
N GLU A 534 28.19 21.52 29.45
CA GLU A 534 29.65 21.56 29.59
C GLU A 534 30.11 22.93 30.13
N PRO A 535 31.03 22.99 31.10
CA PRO A 535 31.50 24.27 31.63
C PRO A 535 32.34 25.02 30.59
N SER A 536 32.12 26.33 30.45
CA SER A 536 32.92 27.20 29.57
C SER A 536 34.38 27.27 30.07
N LEU A 537 35.32 26.86 29.21
CA LEU A 537 36.77 26.83 29.48
C LEU A 537 37.49 27.90 28.64
N ILE A 538 38.47 28.60 29.25
CA ILE A 538 39.46 29.44 28.55
C ILE A 538 40.83 28.88 28.89
N LEU A 539 41.64 28.52 27.88
CA LEU A 539 42.98 27.92 28.07
C LEU A 539 42.96 26.68 29.00
N GLY A 540 41.90 25.87 28.93
CA GLY A 540 41.75 24.67 29.77
C GLY A 540 41.34 24.95 31.23
N VAL A 541 41.03 26.19 31.59
CA VAL A 541 40.66 26.60 32.94
C VAL A 541 39.24 27.19 32.94
N PRO A 542 38.36 26.82 33.90
CA PRO A 542 37.04 27.40 34.03
C PRO A 542 37.05 28.94 34.14
N VAL A 543 36.17 29.61 33.39
CA VAL A 543 36.09 31.09 33.31
C VAL A 543 35.98 31.77 34.68
N TRP A 544 35.29 31.15 35.64
CA TRP A 544 35.09 31.72 36.98
C TRP A 544 36.39 31.93 37.77
N ILE A 545 37.46 31.19 37.47
CA ILE A 545 38.76 31.33 38.14
C ILE A 545 39.40 32.68 37.82
N PHE A 546 39.25 33.18 36.58
CA PHE A 546 39.77 34.49 36.19
C PHE A 546 39.07 35.63 36.94
N ALA A 547 37.78 35.51 37.23
CA ALA A 547 37.03 36.49 38.02
C ALA A 547 37.53 36.57 39.48
N VAL A 548 37.88 35.43 40.09
CA VAL A 548 38.42 35.36 41.45
C VAL A 548 39.79 36.04 41.54
N VAL A 549 40.68 35.78 40.58
CA VAL A 549 42.03 36.40 40.55
C VAL A 549 41.93 37.92 40.41
N GLY A 550 41.00 38.43 39.58
CA GLY A 550 40.77 39.86 39.44
C GLY A 550 40.35 40.54 40.75
N ALA A 551 39.46 39.91 41.52
CA ALA A 551 38.99 40.46 42.79
C ALA A 551 40.12 40.59 43.85
N VAL A 552 41.05 39.62 43.88
CA VAL A 552 42.19 39.63 44.82
C VAL A 552 43.14 40.80 44.55
N LEU A 553 43.41 41.10 43.27
CA LEU A 553 44.31 42.20 42.90
C LEU A 553 43.75 43.58 43.32
N VAL A 554 42.43 43.77 43.20
CA VAL A 554 41.75 45.00 43.64
C VAL A 554 41.87 45.19 45.15
N ALA A 555 41.73 44.12 45.94
CA ALA A 555 41.86 44.18 47.39
C ALA A 555 43.28 44.58 47.84
N ILE A 556 44.32 44.06 47.17
CA ILE A 556 45.72 44.40 47.45
C ILE A 556 46.00 45.88 47.16
N ALA A 557 45.51 46.41 46.03
CA ALA A 557 45.65 47.82 45.67
C ALA A 557 44.94 48.76 46.66
N GLY A 558 43.76 48.38 47.15
CA GLY A 558 43.05 49.13 48.19
C GLY A 558 43.82 49.18 49.51
N PHE A 559 44.47 48.07 49.89
CA PHE A 559 45.22 47.97 51.14
C PHE A 559 46.49 48.84 51.15
N THR A 560 47.23 48.90 50.03
CA THR A 560 48.45 49.72 49.94
C THR A 560 48.16 51.22 50.00
N LEU A 561 47.09 51.69 49.37
CA LEU A 561 46.64 53.09 49.46
C LEU A 561 46.24 53.49 50.89
N TRP A 562 45.66 52.57 51.67
CA TRP A 562 45.24 52.84 53.04
C TRP A 562 46.42 53.05 54.00
N ILE A 563 47.49 52.28 53.88
CA ILE A 563 48.71 52.41 54.73
C ILE A 563 49.48 53.69 54.43
N GLY A 564 49.54 54.12 53.16
CA GLY A 564 50.27 55.31 52.73
C GLY A 564 49.83 56.60 53.43
N ARG A 565 48.56 56.66 53.89
CA ARG A 565 47.94 57.87 54.49
C ARG A 565 48.26 58.07 55.98
N LYS A 566 48.88 57.12 56.69
CA LYS A 566 49.19 57.26 58.13
C LYS A 566 50.51 58.03 58.37
N THR A 567 50.49 58.92 59.36
CA THR A 567 51.61 59.74 59.86
C THR A 567 52.70 58.89 60.52
N SER A 568 53.97 59.20 60.24
CA SER A 568 55.14 58.55 60.85
C SER A 568 55.47 59.18 62.22
N PRO A 569 56.09 58.44 63.16
CA PRO A 569 56.52 59.01 64.44
C PRO A 569 57.61 60.08 64.28
N PHE A 570 57.55 61.15 65.07
CA PHE A 570 58.50 62.29 65.04
C PHE A 570 58.64 62.96 66.43
N GLY A 571 59.69 63.74 66.65
CA GLY A 571 59.97 64.43 67.92
C GLY A 571 61.08 63.77 68.76
N TYR A 572 61.48 64.46 69.83
CA TYR A 572 62.61 64.08 70.68
C TYR A 572 62.26 64.16 72.17
N ILE A 573 62.87 63.32 73.00
CA ILE A 573 62.87 63.47 74.46
C ILE A 573 64.31 63.69 74.92
N VAL A 574 64.56 64.72 75.72
CA VAL A 574 65.89 65.08 76.25
C VAL A 574 65.92 65.04 77.79
N ASP A 575 67.10 64.84 78.38
CA ASP A 575 67.33 64.90 79.83
C ASP A 575 67.62 66.32 80.36
N ASP A 576 67.86 66.46 81.66
CA ASP A 576 68.20 67.70 82.36
C ASP A 576 69.55 68.31 81.94
N ALA A 577 70.38 67.54 81.24
CA ALA A 577 71.64 67.98 80.62
C ALA A 577 71.51 68.21 79.10
N ASP A 578 70.28 68.25 78.58
CA ASP A 578 69.94 68.46 77.17
C ASP A 578 70.54 67.39 76.24
N ARG A 579 70.62 66.13 76.72
CA ARG A 579 71.01 64.96 75.92
C ARG A 579 69.77 64.22 75.44
N VAL A 580 69.74 63.87 74.15
CA VAL A 580 68.65 63.11 73.55
C VAL A 580 68.59 61.71 74.15
N VAL A 581 67.47 61.40 74.79
CA VAL A 581 67.10 60.09 75.34
C VAL A 581 66.34 59.29 74.29
N VAL A 582 65.48 59.93 73.49
CA VAL A 582 64.65 59.27 72.47
C VAL A 582 64.58 60.12 71.21
N ASP A 583 64.77 59.49 70.05
CA ASP A 583 64.45 60.03 68.73
C ASP A 583 63.33 59.18 68.10
N PHE A 584 62.11 59.70 68.08
CA PHE A 584 60.95 58.97 67.57
C PHE A 584 61.05 58.68 66.06
N SER A 585 61.85 59.44 65.30
CA SER A 585 62.03 59.25 63.85
C SER A 585 62.95 58.06 63.51
N ARG A 586 63.81 57.64 64.46
CA ARG A 586 64.84 56.59 64.27
C ARG A 586 64.60 55.33 65.09
N LEU A 587 63.38 55.10 65.55
CA LEU A 587 63.03 53.90 66.33
C LEU A 587 63.20 52.61 65.51
N ASN A 588 63.83 51.61 66.13
CA ASN A 588 63.95 50.26 65.57
C ASN A 588 62.64 49.48 65.77
N ARG A 589 61.74 49.53 64.78
CA ARG A 589 60.40 48.89 64.82
C ARG A 589 60.28 47.75 63.81
N SER A 590 59.55 46.69 64.16
CA SER A 590 59.30 45.54 63.27
C SER A 590 58.43 45.90 62.07
N ILE A 591 58.57 45.14 60.97
CA ILE A 591 57.86 45.36 59.69
C ILE A 591 56.33 45.39 59.90
N LEU A 592 55.79 44.48 60.71
CA LEU A 592 54.36 44.43 61.04
C LEU A 592 53.89 45.68 61.78
N ARG A 593 54.65 46.19 62.76
CA ARG A 593 54.28 47.40 63.50
C ARG A 593 54.37 48.67 62.64
N ARG A 594 55.33 48.72 61.71
CA ARG A 594 55.42 49.79 60.69
C ARG A 594 54.21 49.80 59.73
N LEU A 595 53.62 48.64 59.45
CA LEU A 595 52.46 48.50 58.56
C LEU A 595 51.12 48.73 59.27
N PHE A 596 50.91 48.13 60.45
CA PHE A 596 49.62 48.15 61.14
C PHE A 596 49.47 49.32 62.15
N SER A 597 50.56 49.72 62.83
CA SER A 597 50.57 50.77 63.89
C SER A 597 51.58 51.90 63.59
N LYS A 598 51.61 52.37 62.33
CA LYS A 598 52.52 53.43 61.87
C LYS A 598 52.46 54.72 62.71
N SER A 599 51.27 55.13 63.15
CA SER A 599 51.00 56.40 63.84
C SER A 599 50.95 56.31 65.37
N SER A 600 51.35 55.19 65.96
CA SER A 600 51.38 55.00 67.43
C SER A 600 52.64 54.24 67.85
N VAL A 601 53.28 54.70 68.91
CA VAL A 601 54.46 54.08 69.51
C VAL A 601 54.19 53.86 70.99
N ASP A 602 54.21 52.62 71.45
CA ASP A 602 54.09 52.32 72.88
C ASP A 602 55.37 52.75 73.61
N ALA A 603 55.24 53.28 74.83
CA ALA A 603 56.39 53.71 75.63
C ALA A 603 57.34 52.54 75.96
N SER A 604 56.82 51.32 76.04
CA SER A 604 57.60 50.09 76.18
C SER A 604 58.42 49.71 74.94
N GLU A 605 58.14 50.28 73.75
CA GLU A 605 58.96 50.10 72.55
C GLU A 605 60.24 50.96 72.57
N VAL A 606 60.32 51.91 73.50
CA VAL A 606 61.36 52.92 73.53
C VAL A 606 62.34 52.58 74.66
N ALA A 607 63.53 52.12 74.27
CA ALA A 607 64.63 51.95 75.21
C ALA A 607 64.98 53.31 75.85
N ASP A 608 65.40 53.29 77.12
CA ASP A 608 65.86 54.44 77.90
C ASP A 608 64.80 55.39 78.50
N LEU A 609 63.50 55.11 78.31
CA LEU A 609 62.45 55.77 79.10
C LEU A 609 62.35 55.20 80.52
N PRO A 610 62.18 56.04 81.56
CA PRO A 610 62.03 55.58 82.95
C PRO A 610 60.61 55.06 83.29
N PHE A 611 59.79 54.78 82.27
CA PHE A 611 58.43 54.25 82.39
C PHE A 611 58.10 53.42 81.15
N GLU A 612 57.30 52.37 81.33
CA GLU A 612 56.83 51.52 80.22
C GLU A 612 55.36 51.81 79.87
N GLY A 613 54.63 52.45 80.78
CA GLY A 613 53.19 52.71 80.65
C GLY A 613 52.83 53.95 79.86
N GLY A 614 52.32 53.75 78.64
CA GLY A 614 51.68 54.77 77.83
C GLY A 614 51.88 54.56 76.34
N VAL A 615 51.19 55.36 75.51
CA VAL A 615 51.32 55.33 74.04
C VAL A 615 51.49 56.74 73.52
N PHE A 616 52.51 56.97 72.71
CA PHE A 616 52.69 58.17 71.91
C PHE A 616 51.89 58.01 70.60
N SER A 617 50.88 58.86 70.40
CA SER A 617 50.07 58.88 69.18
C SER A 617 50.44 60.11 68.34
N PHE A 618 50.76 59.87 67.07
CA PHE A 618 51.23 60.87 66.11
C PHE A 618 50.12 61.17 65.12
N SER A 619 49.60 62.38 65.13
CA SER A 619 48.52 62.81 64.22
C SER A 619 48.82 64.19 63.67
N GLY A 620 49.08 64.28 62.36
CA GLY A 620 49.48 65.52 61.72
C GLY A 620 50.84 66.01 62.25
N ASP A 621 50.82 67.17 62.87
CA ASP A 621 51.93 67.86 63.54
C ASP A 621 51.89 67.74 65.08
N GLY A 622 50.85 67.11 65.63
CA GLY A 622 50.70 66.90 67.07
C GLY A 622 51.13 65.52 67.55
N VAL A 623 51.66 65.47 68.78
CA VAL A 623 51.98 64.24 69.49
C VAL A 623 51.20 64.20 70.79
N LYS A 624 50.44 63.13 71.02
CA LYS A 624 49.72 62.93 72.29
C LYS A 624 50.32 61.76 73.04
N LEU A 625 50.61 61.96 74.32
CA LEU A 625 50.89 60.85 75.23
C LEU A 625 49.61 60.42 75.92
N VAL A 626 49.15 59.23 75.59
CA VAL A 626 48.09 58.55 76.33
C VAL A 626 48.77 57.82 77.49
N HIS A 627 48.71 58.40 78.70
CA HIS A 627 49.36 57.79 79.86
C HIS A 627 48.49 56.66 80.42
N LYS A 628 49.09 55.48 80.52
CA LYS A 628 48.48 54.30 81.14
C LYS A 628 49.53 53.61 81.99
N ARG A 629 49.48 53.85 83.30
CA ARG A 629 50.47 53.33 84.26
C ARG A 629 50.62 51.81 84.15
N ALA A 630 51.84 51.34 83.89
CA ALA A 630 52.22 49.93 83.95
C ALA A 630 52.62 49.53 85.39
N ILE A 631 52.63 48.22 85.68
CA ILE A 631 53.00 47.70 87.00
C ILE A 631 54.50 47.97 87.22
N GLY A 632 54.84 48.78 88.22
CA GLY A 632 56.22 49.19 88.51
C GLY A 632 56.60 50.61 88.07
N ASP A 633 55.72 51.30 87.32
CA ASP A 633 56.01 52.66 86.84
C ASP A 633 56.07 53.70 87.98
N PRO A 634 57.10 54.59 87.98
CA PRO A 634 57.16 55.74 88.86
C PRO A 634 56.01 56.73 88.63
N SER A 635 55.70 57.57 89.61
CA SER A 635 54.71 58.63 89.43
C SER A 635 55.19 59.66 88.39
N MET A 636 54.36 59.96 87.39
CA MET A 636 54.65 60.94 86.36
C MET A 636 53.92 62.26 86.60
N ARG A 637 54.63 63.37 86.37
CA ARG A 637 54.11 64.72 86.37
C ARG A 637 54.41 65.39 85.04
N VAL A 638 53.47 66.17 84.53
CA VAL A 638 53.68 67.01 83.34
C VAL A 638 53.56 68.46 83.76
N ASN A 639 54.56 69.28 83.45
CA ASN A 639 54.63 70.70 83.83
C ASN A 639 54.26 70.94 85.31
N SER A 640 54.87 70.14 86.20
CA SER A 640 54.67 70.20 87.66
C SER A 640 53.26 69.82 88.17
N ARG A 641 52.38 69.26 87.34
CA ARG A 641 51.06 68.71 87.73
C ARG A 641 51.01 67.20 87.54
N PRO A 642 50.20 66.43 88.31
CA PRO A 642 49.97 65.01 88.03
C PRO A 642 49.50 64.81 86.58
N VAL A 643 50.05 63.82 85.90
CA VAL A 643 49.73 63.57 84.48
C VAL A 643 48.26 63.16 84.28
N GLY A 644 47.63 63.71 83.24
CA GLY A 644 46.27 63.35 82.83
C GLY A 644 46.23 62.06 82.00
N ARG A 645 45.02 61.54 81.73
CA ARG A 645 44.82 60.33 80.92
C ARG A 645 45.34 60.48 79.48
N GLU A 646 45.21 61.68 78.92
CA GLU A 646 45.81 62.10 77.66
C GLU A 646 46.49 63.45 77.89
N THR A 647 47.71 63.60 77.40
CA THR A 647 48.47 64.85 77.51
C THR A 647 49.05 65.20 76.14
N ASP A 648 48.85 66.45 75.73
CA ASP A 648 49.41 66.97 74.50
C ASP A 648 50.91 67.28 74.69
N MET A 649 51.74 66.77 73.80
CA MET A 649 53.19 66.92 73.82
C MET A 649 53.57 68.03 72.84
N GLY A 650 53.43 69.27 73.29
CA GLY A 650 53.92 70.46 72.59
C GLY A 650 55.42 70.70 72.77
N GLU A 651 55.93 71.78 72.20
CA GLU A 651 57.34 72.15 72.35
C GLU A 651 57.69 72.45 73.83
N ASN A 652 58.79 71.89 74.33
CA ASN A 652 59.32 72.10 75.67
C ASN A 652 58.39 71.66 76.82
N VAL A 653 57.63 70.57 76.63
CA VAL A 653 56.82 69.96 77.70
C VAL A 653 57.72 69.20 78.67
N TRP A 654 57.67 69.54 79.96
CA TRP A 654 58.45 68.88 81.01
C TRP A 654 57.73 67.67 81.60
N LEU A 655 58.43 66.54 81.62
CA LEU A 655 57.98 65.24 82.11
C LEU A 655 58.85 64.85 83.31
N GLY A 656 58.32 65.03 84.52
CA GLY A 656 58.96 64.57 85.75
C GLY A 656 58.55 63.15 86.07
N VAL A 657 59.47 62.18 85.97
CA VAL A 657 59.19 60.74 86.20
C VAL A 657 60.29 60.13 87.06
N GLY A 658 59.93 59.56 88.21
CA GLY A 658 60.87 58.77 89.04
C GLY A 658 62.12 59.52 89.50
N GLY A 659 62.02 60.84 89.72
CA GLY A 659 63.15 61.69 90.12
C GLY A 659 63.99 62.24 88.96
N ARG A 660 63.69 61.86 87.71
CA ARG A 660 64.30 62.45 86.49
C ARG A 660 63.38 63.50 85.88
N LEU A 661 63.97 64.56 85.35
CA LEU A 661 63.26 65.55 84.53
C LEU A 661 63.61 65.30 83.06
N LEU A 662 62.60 65.01 82.25
CA LEU A 662 62.70 64.85 80.81
C LEU A 662 61.96 65.99 80.12
N THR A 663 62.37 66.39 78.93
CA THR A 663 61.68 67.43 78.13
C THR A 663 61.36 66.88 76.75
N PHE A 664 60.10 67.01 76.30
CA PHE A 664 59.73 66.72 74.92
C PHE A 664 59.97 67.94 74.03
N GLN A 665 60.61 67.73 72.88
CA GLN A 665 60.93 68.76 71.90
C GLN A 665 60.52 68.30 70.50
N LEU A 666 59.96 69.22 69.71
CA LEU A 666 59.64 68.97 68.30
C LEU A 666 60.91 69.03 67.42
N GLU A 667 61.90 69.85 67.80
CA GLU A 667 63.17 70.05 67.07
C GLU A 667 64.38 70.02 68.02
N SER A 668 65.51 69.43 67.59
CA SER A 668 66.75 69.28 68.39
C SER A 668 67.65 70.52 68.35
N ARG A 669 67.94 71.15 69.51
CA ARG A 669 68.85 72.31 69.67
C ARG A 669 70.28 71.91 70.04
N LYS A 670 71.07 71.34 69.12
CA LYS A 670 72.52 71.23 69.32
C LYS A 670 73.32 71.22 68.01
N SER A 671 73.59 72.41 67.46
CA SER A 671 74.60 72.62 66.42
C SER A 671 75.07 74.08 66.33
N VAL A 672 75.77 74.60 67.34
CA VAL A 672 76.61 75.80 67.17
C VAL A 672 77.90 75.72 68.02
N ARG A 673 79.03 75.62 67.29
CA ARG A 673 80.43 76.03 67.59
C ARG A 673 81.35 75.17 68.49
N GLU A 674 82.15 74.35 67.81
CA GLU A 674 83.63 74.40 67.68
C GLU A 674 83.96 73.54 66.42
N GLY A 675 84.76 73.89 65.42
CA GLY A 675 85.70 74.99 65.23
C GLY A 675 87.07 74.48 64.74
N SER A 676 87.21 74.27 63.41
CA SER A 676 88.47 74.15 62.61
C SER A 676 89.41 72.95 62.88
N THR A 677 90.01 72.26 61.90
CA THR A 677 90.78 72.77 60.74
C THR A 677 91.02 71.63 59.71
N GLU A 678 90.98 71.99 58.41
CA GLU A 678 91.79 71.56 57.23
C GLU A 678 92.54 70.20 57.25
N SER A 679 92.75 69.45 56.16
CA SER A 679 92.69 69.54 54.68
C SER A 679 92.71 68.07 54.20
N GLY A 680 92.35 67.64 53.00
CA GLY A 680 91.97 68.25 51.74
C GLY A 680 91.99 67.16 50.66
N SER A 681 91.39 67.47 49.49
CA SER A 681 91.63 66.80 48.18
C SER A 681 91.06 65.38 48.01
N SER A 682 90.34 64.96 46.96
CA SER A 682 89.99 65.56 45.65
C SER A 682 89.17 64.50 44.88
N ILE A 683 88.01 64.87 44.32
CA ILE A 683 87.73 65.02 42.85
C ILE A 683 86.93 63.83 42.27
N VAL A 684 85.63 64.00 41.99
CA VAL A 684 84.91 64.41 40.72
C VAL A 684 84.31 63.15 40.08
N GLY A 685 83.10 63.08 39.51
CA GLY A 685 81.99 63.98 39.15
C GLY A 685 80.88 63.03 38.59
N ASP A 686 79.74 63.40 37.99
CA ASP A 686 79.10 64.66 37.66
C ASP A 686 77.63 64.34 37.27
N VAL A 687 76.69 65.19 37.73
CA VAL A 687 75.44 65.76 37.12
C VAL A 687 74.42 64.93 36.28
N ALA A 688 73.13 65.24 36.55
CA ALA A 688 71.82 64.84 35.97
C ALA A 688 71.51 65.45 34.57
N PRO A 689 70.25 65.58 34.03
CA PRO A 689 68.91 64.95 34.25
C PRO A 689 68.19 64.48 32.92
N ALA A 690 66.90 64.08 33.01
CA ALA A 690 65.92 63.55 32.01
C ALA A 690 65.59 64.45 30.76
N PRO A 691 64.57 64.23 29.87
CA PRO A 691 63.66 63.08 29.52
C PRO A 691 63.35 62.83 27.99
N SER A 692 62.58 61.75 27.68
CA SER A 692 61.64 61.51 26.51
C SER A 692 62.16 61.40 25.04
N PRO A 693 61.37 60.92 24.02
CA PRO A 693 60.20 59.98 23.96
C PRO A 693 60.30 58.91 22.82
N ALA A 694 59.25 58.06 22.67
CA ALA A 694 58.92 57.12 21.55
C ALA A 694 59.84 55.88 21.40
N ASP A 695 59.38 54.63 21.24
CA ASP A 695 58.10 54.04 20.80
C ASP A 695 57.45 53.10 21.84
#